data_AF-A0A8J7H7U4-F1
#
_entry.id   AF-A0A8J7H7U4-F1
#
_cell.length_a   1.000
_cell.length_b   1.000
_cell.length_c   1.000
_cell.angle_alpha   90.00
_cell.angle_beta   90.00
_cell.angle_gamma   90.00
#
_symmetry.space_group_name_H-M   'P 1'
#
loop_
_entity.id
_entity.type
_entity.pdbx_description
1 polymer ?
#
loop_
_entity_poly.entity_id
_entity_poly.type
_entity_poly.pdbx_seq_one_letter_code
_entity_poly.pdbx_strand_id
1 'polypeptide(L)'
;MMWGLEVFGNEFYYIFYIFFLYSCFGWIYECCLVSLQKRKFVNRGFLNGPIIPIYGFGALFIYLAFWQYRNHVLPVFVGSIILATLLEYVTSLIMELLFHTKWWDYSNYPFNLGGRVCVFVSVFWGILSLTMLHLIHPGVNFLISSMPRNWGELFGYVIILLLLVDITVTIIYTVKFDRLLEKLTGIRQDILEYVIATRLYETKEDWKDKLSGFKLSGKFNEFKASLEQQKKIRLSKQSIKHIKETPPEVEAKLKELFRRYQSLAMKKIHIRLLKAFPSMRVGRREAALSDLREKLALKGVRKLSMDIKDEVTGKIKSYLSGFLRAAMVGLLVLLQFGLIIYLSFRLREYTIYIYSFIQVLSVVIIIGLVNDDRNSSYKISWICIIAAFPITGHIMFMLWGNRRGRKIERRILKKLQRGAEFLEYDNKVIEEFARIYPTKSRMTRYLEANHFPLYKNNKIDYYPMGEDAFDAIFEEIEKAEHFILINFFIVGEGVLWHRLHELLLKKIKEKVRVLFLYDDFGAMLRTPTHFKRDLESEGFEIRVFNPIHRYTDKLYMNYRSHQKIIVIDGNVGFTGGMNLADEYVNFVPRFGVWKDNAVKVEGDAVWGLTVTFLQMWEVSSGGEPIDYKPFRPTKKFEENNVFCQVVSDGPANNPRNPMENIYKQIIYYAKKVLYITTPYLIIEDDMRDALITAAASGIDVRIITPFIPDKKNVKCLTYYHYGRLLEGGVRIFEYTPGFIHAKTIISEDTGIVGTVNMDYRSFHLHYECGVWMCNREVIDTIKADLLKTMEQCHEVTYEEWKNRPLFTKLYQMVLNLFKTLM
;
A
#
# COMPACT_ATOMS: atom_id res chain seq x y z
N MET A 1 13.70 0.68 41.95
CA MET A 1 13.45 -0.68 41.41
C MET A 1 12.06 -0.72 40.80
N MET A 2 11.86 -1.46 39.70
CA MET A 2 10.60 -1.51 38.91
C MET A 2 9.35 -1.78 39.75
N TRP A 3 9.45 -2.63 40.78
CA TRP A 3 8.33 -3.07 41.59
C TRP A 3 7.72 -2.00 42.51
N GLY A 4 8.49 -0.96 42.84
CA GLY A 4 8.03 0.18 43.66
C GLY A 4 7.53 1.38 42.86
N LEU A 5 7.33 1.25 41.55
CA LEU A 5 6.71 2.30 40.73
C LEU A 5 5.22 2.39 41.06
N GLU A 6 4.71 3.58 41.36
CA GLU A 6 3.29 3.81 41.58
C GLU A 6 2.56 4.16 40.27
N VAL A 7 1.43 3.51 40.03
CA VAL A 7 0.54 3.76 38.90
C VAL A 7 -0.89 3.82 39.43
N PHE A 8 -1.56 4.96 39.25
CA PHE A 8 -2.90 5.23 39.81
C PHE A 8 -3.00 4.93 41.31
N GLY A 9 -1.98 5.31 42.08
CA GLY A 9 -1.92 5.12 43.54
C GLY A 9 -1.71 3.67 43.99
N ASN A 10 -1.32 2.76 43.09
CA ASN A 10 -1.01 1.37 43.41
C ASN A 10 0.42 1.03 42.97
N GLU A 11 1.16 0.29 43.79
CA GLU A 11 2.47 -0.21 43.39
C GLU A 11 2.37 -1.17 42.20
N PHE A 12 3.37 -1.12 41.31
CA PHE A 12 3.48 -2.01 40.16
C PHE A 12 3.46 -3.49 40.57
N TYR A 13 4.02 -3.82 41.73
CA TYR A 13 3.93 -5.16 42.33
C TYR A 13 2.48 -5.65 42.44
N TYR A 14 1.59 -4.84 43.01
CA TYR A 14 0.19 -5.19 43.17
C TYR A 14 -0.54 -5.30 41.83
N ILE A 15 -0.31 -4.33 40.95
CA ILE A 15 -0.90 -4.31 39.61
C ILE A 15 -0.54 -5.57 38.82
N PHE A 16 0.74 -5.95 38.86
CA PHE A 16 1.25 -7.13 38.16
C PHE A 16 0.59 -8.41 38.66
N TYR A 17 0.51 -8.62 39.97
CA TYR A 17 -0.06 -9.84 40.53
C TYR A 17 -1.58 -9.93 40.38
N ILE A 18 -2.30 -8.81 40.44
CA ILE A 18 -3.73 -8.75 40.10
C ILE A 18 -3.91 -9.21 38.64
N PHE A 19 -3.18 -8.61 37.69
CA PHE A 19 -3.25 -9.01 36.29
C PHE A 19 -2.95 -10.51 36.10
N PHE A 20 -1.88 -10.99 36.71
CA PHE A 20 -1.44 -12.38 36.55
C PHE A 20 -2.45 -13.39 37.12
N LEU A 21 -2.88 -13.21 38.38
CA LEU A 21 -3.78 -14.15 39.05
C LEU A 21 -5.15 -14.22 38.35
N TYR A 22 -5.72 -13.08 37.95
CA TYR A 22 -6.99 -13.08 37.23
C TYR A 22 -6.86 -13.64 35.81
N SER A 23 -5.70 -13.51 35.16
CA SER A 23 -5.45 -14.19 33.89
C SER A 23 -5.42 -15.72 34.05
N CYS A 24 -4.87 -16.21 35.18
CA CYS A 24 -4.88 -17.64 35.52
C CYS A 24 -6.28 -18.14 35.87
N PHE A 25 -7.06 -17.38 36.64
CA PHE A 25 -8.44 -17.74 36.96
C PHE A 25 -9.33 -17.78 35.72
N GLY A 26 -9.18 -16.80 34.82
CA GLY A 26 -9.84 -16.81 33.51
C GLY A 26 -9.48 -18.05 32.69
N TRP A 27 -8.20 -18.45 32.71
CA TRP A 27 -7.75 -19.67 32.06
C TRP A 27 -8.40 -20.93 32.64
N ILE A 28 -8.44 -21.06 33.97
CA ILE A 28 -9.09 -22.19 34.66
C ILE A 28 -10.56 -22.26 34.29
N TYR A 29 -11.28 -21.14 34.41
CA TYR A 29 -12.71 -21.05 34.10
C TYR A 29 -13.02 -21.51 32.66
N GLU A 30 -12.35 -20.92 31.67
CA GLU A 30 -12.56 -21.22 30.25
C GLU A 30 -12.16 -22.65 29.87
N CYS A 31 -11.03 -23.14 30.40
CA CYS A 31 -10.59 -24.50 30.12
C CYS A 31 -11.54 -25.53 30.75
N CYS A 32 -12.01 -25.31 31.99
CA CYS A 32 -12.96 -26.19 32.65
C CYS A 32 -14.29 -26.24 31.89
N LEU A 33 -14.87 -25.09 31.56
CA LEU A 33 -16.16 -24.99 30.87
C LEU A 33 -16.14 -25.77 29.54
N VAL A 34 -15.11 -25.56 28.72
CA VAL A 34 -15.00 -26.22 27.40
C VAL A 34 -14.58 -27.68 27.53
N SER A 35 -13.73 -28.03 28.50
CA SER A 35 -13.31 -29.42 28.71
C SER A 35 -14.46 -30.31 29.19
N LEU A 36 -15.35 -29.78 30.03
CA LEU A 36 -16.57 -30.45 30.47
C LEU A 36 -17.52 -30.70 29.28
N GLN A 37 -17.75 -29.69 28.44
CA GLN A 37 -18.58 -29.83 27.24
C GLN A 37 -18.02 -30.87 26.25
N LYS A 38 -16.69 -30.95 26.10
CA LYS A 38 -16.04 -31.87 25.15
C LYS A 38 -15.61 -33.22 25.74
N ARG A 39 -15.81 -33.44 27.06
CA ARG A 39 -15.36 -34.62 27.83
C ARG A 39 -13.87 -34.95 27.66
N LYS A 40 -13.04 -33.96 27.32
CA LYS A 40 -11.59 -34.07 27.12
C LYS A 40 -10.95 -32.74 27.46
N PHE A 41 -9.71 -32.76 27.96
CA PHE A 41 -9.00 -31.53 28.28
C PHE A 41 -8.75 -30.67 27.02
N VAL A 42 -9.12 -29.39 27.12
CA VAL A 42 -8.96 -28.39 26.06
C VAL A 42 -8.35 -27.13 26.66
N ASN A 43 -7.11 -26.84 26.29
CA ASN A 43 -6.49 -25.54 26.61
C ASN A 43 -7.10 -24.44 25.73
N ARG A 44 -7.94 -23.59 26.33
CA ARG A 44 -8.73 -22.56 25.65
C ARG A 44 -7.97 -21.26 25.38
N GLY A 45 -6.84 -21.05 26.06
CA GLY A 45 -6.06 -19.81 25.97
C GLY A 45 -5.46 -19.55 24.60
N PHE A 46 -5.27 -18.27 24.25
CA PHE A 46 -4.49 -17.88 23.08
C PHE A 46 -3.03 -18.29 23.25
N LEU A 47 -2.45 -17.94 24.40
CA LEU A 47 -1.13 -18.36 24.85
C LEU A 47 -1.08 -19.87 25.17
N ASN A 48 0.11 -20.47 25.21
CA ASN A 48 0.23 -21.91 25.53
C ASN A 48 0.20 -22.16 27.04
N GLY A 49 0.70 -21.21 27.82
CA GLY A 49 0.67 -21.21 29.28
C GLY A 49 -0.72 -20.99 29.85
N PRO A 50 -0.87 -21.15 31.18
CA PRO A 50 -2.16 -21.12 31.86
C PRO A 50 -2.69 -19.71 32.10
N ILE A 51 -2.70 -18.87 31.05
CA ILE A 51 -2.94 -17.43 31.16
C ILE A 51 -3.86 -17.00 30.01
N ILE A 52 -4.96 -16.32 30.35
CA ILE A 52 -5.80 -15.62 29.38
C ILE A 52 -5.77 -14.10 29.68
N PRO A 53 -4.95 -13.31 28.96
CA PRO A 53 -4.71 -11.90 29.30
C PRO A 53 -5.94 -11.01 29.33
N ILE A 54 -6.98 -11.29 28.53
CA ILE A 54 -8.20 -10.47 28.52
C ILE A 54 -8.91 -10.48 29.88
N TYR A 55 -8.87 -11.58 30.63
CA TYR A 55 -9.41 -11.63 32.00
C TYR A 55 -8.55 -10.85 32.98
N GLY A 56 -7.22 -10.91 32.83
CA GLY A 56 -6.30 -10.10 33.64
C GLY A 56 -6.50 -8.60 33.45
N PHE A 57 -6.57 -8.14 32.19
CA PHE A 57 -6.85 -6.73 31.89
C PHE A 57 -8.25 -6.32 32.32
N GLY A 58 -9.27 -7.15 32.09
CA GLY A 58 -10.63 -6.89 32.52
C GLY A 58 -10.72 -6.70 34.04
N ALA A 59 -10.21 -7.66 34.80
CA ALA A 59 -10.20 -7.59 36.26
C ALA A 59 -9.38 -6.42 36.79
N LEU A 60 -8.21 -6.14 36.19
CA LEU A 60 -7.37 -5.00 36.58
C LEU A 60 -8.08 -3.66 36.33
N PHE A 61 -8.70 -3.47 35.16
CA PHE A 61 -9.40 -2.22 34.85
C PHE A 61 -10.63 -2.02 35.74
N ILE A 62 -11.38 -3.08 36.01
CA ILE A 62 -12.51 -3.05 36.95
C ILE A 62 -12.01 -2.72 38.36
N TYR A 63 -10.92 -3.32 38.81
CA TYR A 63 -10.32 -3.02 40.12
C TYR A 63 -9.91 -1.55 40.23
N LEU A 64 -9.10 -1.06 39.28
CA LEU A 64 -8.61 0.32 39.31
C LEU A 64 -9.74 1.34 39.23
N ALA A 65 -10.81 1.06 38.48
CA ALA A 65 -11.94 1.97 38.33
C ALA A 65 -12.94 1.92 39.51
N PHE A 66 -13.20 0.73 40.06
CA PHE A 66 -14.38 0.51 40.91
C PHE A 66 -14.08 -0.04 42.31
N TRP A 67 -12.84 -0.38 42.65
CA TRP A 67 -12.52 -0.93 43.99
C TRP A 67 -12.93 0.00 45.15
N GLN A 68 -12.69 1.30 44.99
CA GLN A 68 -13.06 2.30 45.99
C GLN A 68 -14.59 2.50 46.08
N TYR A 69 -15.30 2.25 44.98
CA TYR A 69 -16.76 2.44 44.87
C TYR A 69 -17.55 1.13 44.96
N ARG A 70 -16.91 0.00 45.32
CA ARG A 70 -17.51 -1.34 45.29
C ARG A 70 -18.84 -1.47 46.05
N ASN A 71 -19.07 -0.63 47.07
CA ASN A 71 -20.32 -0.64 47.83
C ASN A 71 -21.52 -0.06 47.04
N HIS A 72 -21.29 0.68 45.96
CA HIS A 72 -22.32 1.20 45.05
C HIS A 72 -22.64 0.19 43.94
N VAL A 73 -23.39 -0.85 44.30
CA VAL A 73 -23.64 -2.03 43.44
C VAL A 73 -24.12 -1.67 42.03
N LEU A 74 -25.12 -0.79 41.90
CA LEU A 74 -25.73 -0.47 40.60
C LEU A 74 -24.79 0.32 39.66
N PRO A 75 -24.13 1.42 40.08
CA PRO A 75 -23.11 2.09 39.26
C PRO A 75 -21.94 1.18 38.88
N VAL A 76 -21.45 0.35 39.80
CA VAL A 76 -20.34 -0.57 39.55
C VAL A 76 -20.75 -1.65 38.55
N PHE A 77 -21.97 -2.19 38.65
CA PHE A 77 -22.52 -3.15 37.71
C PHE A 77 -22.56 -2.57 36.28
N VAL A 78 -23.19 -1.41 36.10
CA VAL A 78 -23.33 -0.77 34.79
C VAL A 78 -21.97 -0.35 34.23
N GLY A 79 -21.11 0.24 35.06
CA GLY A 79 -19.75 0.62 34.67
C GLY A 79 -18.89 -0.57 34.24
N SER A 80 -19.02 -1.71 34.93
CA SER A 80 -18.30 -2.94 34.60
C SER A 80 -18.80 -3.56 33.29
N ILE A 81 -20.11 -3.51 33.01
CA ILE A 81 -20.68 -3.94 31.72
C ILE A 81 -20.03 -3.15 30.58
N ILE A 82 -19.99 -1.81 30.70
CA ILE A 82 -19.43 -0.94 29.65
C ILE A 82 -17.94 -1.24 29.45
N LEU A 83 -17.18 -1.31 30.55
CA LEU A 83 -15.72 -1.48 30.50
C LEU A 83 -15.31 -2.85 29.95
N ALA A 84 -15.95 -3.93 30.41
CA ALA A 84 -15.67 -5.28 29.93
C ALA A 84 -16.08 -5.45 28.46
N THR A 85 -17.26 -4.92 28.07
CA THR A 85 -17.74 -4.99 26.69
C THR A 85 -16.84 -4.20 25.74
N LEU A 86 -16.37 -3.02 26.16
CA LEU A 86 -15.42 -2.23 25.38
C LEU A 86 -14.08 -2.97 25.22
N LEU A 87 -13.55 -3.54 26.30
CA LEU A 87 -12.33 -4.34 26.25
C LEU A 87 -12.48 -5.53 25.30
N GLU A 88 -13.59 -6.25 25.37
CA GLU A 88 -13.89 -7.39 24.48
C GLU A 88 -13.99 -6.96 23.02
N TYR A 89 -14.70 -5.86 22.74
CA TYR A 89 -14.83 -5.33 21.39
C TYR A 89 -13.48 -4.89 20.81
N VAL A 90 -12.70 -4.13 21.58
CA VAL A 90 -11.35 -3.67 21.19
C VAL A 90 -10.42 -4.87 21.01
N THR A 91 -10.47 -5.86 21.90
CA THR A 91 -9.65 -7.07 21.76
C THR A 91 -10.04 -7.85 20.50
N SER A 92 -11.34 -7.98 20.19
CA SER A 92 -11.81 -8.61 18.96
C SER A 92 -11.29 -7.87 17.71
N LEU A 93 -11.29 -6.53 17.73
CA LEU A 93 -10.74 -5.70 16.64
C LEU A 93 -9.23 -5.88 16.50
N ILE A 94 -8.49 -5.83 17.60
CA ILE A 94 -7.03 -6.03 17.60
C ILE A 94 -6.72 -7.44 17.08
N MET A 95 -7.38 -8.48 17.57
CA MET A 95 -7.13 -9.85 17.15
C MET A 95 -7.46 -10.06 15.66
N GLU A 96 -8.50 -9.44 15.13
CA GLU A 96 -8.81 -9.51 13.70
C GLU A 96 -7.83 -8.69 12.85
N LEU A 97 -7.37 -7.53 13.35
CA LEU A 97 -6.33 -6.73 12.71
C LEU A 97 -4.99 -7.48 12.63
N LEU A 98 -4.63 -8.18 13.71
CA LEU A 98 -3.36 -8.90 13.84
C LEU A 98 -3.38 -10.23 13.09
N PHE A 99 -4.46 -11.00 13.17
CA PHE A 99 -4.51 -12.40 12.72
C PHE A 99 -5.49 -12.67 11.58
N HIS A 100 -6.18 -11.65 11.07
CA HIS A 100 -7.13 -11.75 9.96
C HIS A 100 -8.30 -12.72 10.19
N THR A 101 -8.58 -13.03 11.46
CA THR A 101 -9.61 -13.97 11.86
C THR A 101 -10.42 -13.44 13.02
N LYS A 102 -11.74 -13.67 13.00
CA LYS A 102 -12.57 -13.50 14.20
C LYS A 102 -12.40 -14.71 15.10
N TRP A 103 -11.96 -14.51 16.35
CA TRP A 103 -11.64 -15.58 17.29
C TRP A 103 -12.87 -16.09 18.06
N TRP A 104 -13.90 -15.27 18.18
CA TRP A 104 -15.22 -15.63 18.65
C TRP A 104 -16.27 -14.93 17.77
N ASP A 105 -17.49 -15.46 17.79
CA ASP A 105 -18.57 -15.02 16.91
C ASP A 105 -19.93 -15.10 17.64
N TYR A 106 -20.50 -13.93 17.91
CA TYR A 106 -21.84 -13.76 18.47
C TYR A 106 -22.89 -13.42 17.42
N SER A 107 -22.61 -13.58 16.11
CA SER A 107 -23.57 -13.24 15.05
C SER A 107 -24.91 -13.99 15.15
N ASN A 108 -24.93 -15.15 15.79
CA ASN A 108 -26.15 -15.94 16.00
C ASN A 108 -26.94 -15.51 17.26
N TYR A 109 -26.46 -14.52 18.01
CA TYR A 109 -27.12 -14.02 19.22
C TYR A 109 -27.84 -12.70 18.92
N PRO A 110 -29.02 -12.47 19.52
CA PRO A 110 -29.74 -11.21 19.35
C PRO A 110 -28.97 -10.04 19.97
N PHE A 111 -29.18 -8.84 19.44
CA PHE A 111 -28.52 -7.61 19.91
C PHE A 111 -26.99 -7.70 19.95
N ASN A 112 -26.39 -8.27 18.90
CA ASN A 112 -24.94 -8.32 18.73
C ASN A 112 -24.43 -7.11 17.93
N LEU A 113 -23.21 -6.66 18.22
CA LEU A 113 -22.52 -5.61 17.48
C LEU A 113 -21.44 -6.23 16.58
N GLY A 114 -21.73 -6.39 15.29
CA GLY A 114 -20.81 -6.95 14.30
C GLY A 114 -20.34 -8.39 14.60
N GLY A 115 -21.11 -9.14 15.39
CA GLY A 115 -20.78 -10.46 15.91
C GLY A 115 -19.66 -10.47 16.96
N ARG A 116 -19.25 -9.32 17.52
CA ARG A 116 -18.08 -9.23 18.43
C ARG A 116 -18.42 -9.25 19.91
N VAL A 117 -19.56 -8.66 20.24
CA VAL A 117 -20.13 -8.59 21.59
C VAL A 117 -21.66 -8.69 21.46
N CYS A 118 -22.34 -9.15 22.50
CA CYS A 118 -23.80 -9.12 22.58
C CYS A 118 -24.25 -8.77 24.00
N VAL A 119 -25.43 -8.16 24.10
CA VAL A 119 -25.98 -7.63 25.36
C VAL A 119 -26.04 -8.71 26.45
N PHE A 120 -26.43 -9.94 26.09
CA PHE A 120 -26.53 -11.04 27.05
C PHE A 120 -25.19 -11.36 27.74
N VAL A 121 -24.10 -11.44 26.97
CA VAL A 121 -22.75 -11.72 27.50
C VAL A 121 -22.23 -10.51 28.27
N SER A 122 -22.52 -9.29 27.80
CA SER A 122 -22.18 -8.06 28.51
C SER A 122 -22.79 -7.99 29.91
N VAL A 123 -24.06 -8.38 30.07
CA VAL A 123 -24.74 -8.44 31.39
C VAL A 123 -24.08 -9.48 32.30
N PHE A 124 -23.70 -10.65 31.76
CA PHE A 124 -22.96 -11.66 32.50
C PHE A 124 -21.63 -11.11 33.04
N TRP A 125 -20.90 -10.31 32.25
CA TRP A 125 -19.68 -9.65 32.71
C TRP A 125 -19.94 -8.70 33.89
N GLY A 126 -21.06 -7.98 33.89
CA GLY A 126 -21.47 -7.15 35.03
C GLY A 126 -21.62 -7.96 36.33
N ILE A 127 -22.29 -9.11 36.27
CA ILE A 127 -22.49 -10.00 37.43
C ILE A 127 -21.14 -10.56 37.89
N LEU A 128 -20.31 -11.04 36.95
CA LEU A 128 -19.00 -11.60 37.26
C LEU A 128 -18.08 -10.57 37.91
N SER A 129 -18.18 -9.30 37.50
CA SER A 129 -17.39 -8.18 38.06
C SER A 129 -17.74 -7.88 39.51
N LEU A 130 -19.04 -7.88 39.85
CA LEU A 130 -19.49 -7.74 41.24
C LEU A 130 -19.00 -8.91 42.10
N THR A 131 -19.15 -10.15 41.60
CA THR A 131 -18.65 -11.35 42.28
C THR A 131 -17.13 -11.27 42.49
N MET A 132 -16.41 -10.80 41.47
CA MET A 132 -14.97 -10.61 41.55
C MET A 132 -14.58 -9.61 42.64
N LEU A 133 -15.22 -8.44 42.70
CA LEU A 133 -14.88 -7.40 43.68
C LEU A 133 -15.27 -7.78 45.11
N HIS A 134 -16.42 -8.42 45.32
CA HIS A 134 -16.94 -8.71 46.66
C HIS A 134 -16.49 -10.05 47.24
N LEU A 135 -16.34 -11.08 46.42
CA LEU A 135 -16.07 -12.45 46.90
C LEU A 135 -14.64 -12.90 46.61
N ILE A 136 -14.11 -12.60 45.43
CA ILE A 136 -12.82 -13.17 44.98
C ILE A 136 -11.65 -12.28 45.38
N HIS A 137 -11.76 -10.97 45.17
CA HIS A 137 -10.67 -10.03 45.34
C HIS A 137 -10.13 -9.92 46.77
N PRO A 138 -10.93 -9.99 47.85
CA PRO A 138 -10.39 -10.03 49.20
C PRO A 138 -9.39 -11.17 49.42
N GLY A 139 -9.67 -12.35 48.86
CA GLY A 139 -8.75 -13.49 48.89
C GLY A 139 -7.50 -13.27 48.04
N VAL A 140 -7.65 -12.66 46.86
CA VAL A 140 -6.50 -12.28 46.00
C VAL A 140 -5.59 -11.27 46.70
N ASN A 141 -6.17 -10.26 47.33
CA ASN A 141 -5.43 -9.25 48.07
C ASN A 141 -4.63 -9.87 49.22
N PHE A 142 -5.25 -10.80 49.96
CA PHE A 142 -4.58 -11.58 51.01
C PHE A 142 -3.41 -12.42 50.47
N LEU A 143 -3.58 -13.06 49.30
CA LEU A 143 -2.51 -13.85 48.67
C LEU A 143 -1.31 -12.98 48.26
N ILE A 144 -1.57 -11.78 47.74
CA ILE A 144 -0.51 -10.85 47.31
C ILE A 144 0.21 -10.27 48.53
N SER A 145 -0.52 -9.86 49.56
CA SER A 145 0.05 -9.26 50.78
C SER A 145 0.81 -10.25 51.65
N SER A 146 0.43 -11.53 51.62
CA SER A 146 1.07 -12.59 52.41
C SER A 146 2.41 -13.05 51.82
N MET A 147 2.74 -12.64 50.60
CA MET A 147 3.97 -13.06 49.93
C MET A 147 5.16 -12.20 50.39
N PRO A 148 6.26 -12.80 50.92
CA PRO A 148 7.45 -12.04 51.27
C PRO A 148 8.00 -11.29 50.06
N ARG A 149 8.27 -9.98 50.21
CA ARG A 149 8.57 -9.09 49.08
C ARG A 149 9.73 -9.58 48.21
N ASN A 150 10.83 -10.01 48.80
CA ASN A 150 12.01 -10.50 48.07
C ASN A 150 11.68 -11.72 47.18
N TRP A 151 10.84 -12.63 47.69
CA TRP A 151 10.39 -13.80 46.93
C TRP A 151 9.37 -13.43 45.87
N GLY A 152 8.46 -12.50 46.17
CA GLY A 152 7.50 -12.01 45.19
C GLY A 152 8.16 -11.28 44.02
N GLU A 153 9.14 -10.43 44.27
CA GLU A 153 9.87 -9.78 43.17
C GLU A 153 10.60 -10.81 42.29
N LEU A 154 11.25 -11.81 42.90
CA LEU A 154 11.92 -12.90 42.18
C LEU A 154 10.92 -13.71 41.33
N PHE A 155 9.80 -14.15 41.91
CA PHE A 155 8.76 -14.87 41.17
C PHE A 155 8.17 -14.01 40.06
N GLY A 156 7.96 -12.72 40.32
CA GLY A 156 7.50 -11.76 39.32
C GLY A 156 8.42 -11.71 38.10
N TYR A 157 9.75 -11.64 38.30
CA TYR A 157 10.71 -11.67 37.20
C TYR A 157 10.66 -12.98 36.40
N VAL A 158 10.57 -14.13 37.08
CA VAL A 158 10.45 -15.44 36.42
C VAL A 158 9.16 -15.53 35.60
N ILE A 159 8.03 -15.09 36.16
CA ILE A 159 6.74 -15.08 35.47
C ILE A 159 6.79 -14.16 34.24
N ILE A 160 7.36 -12.95 34.36
CA ILE A 160 7.52 -12.02 33.23
C ILE A 160 8.33 -12.69 32.11
N LEU A 161 9.45 -13.35 32.45
CA LEU A 161 10.28 -14.04 31.47
C LEU A 161 9.50 -15.16 30.76
N LEU A 162 8.78 -16.00 31.51
CA LEU A 162 7.98 -17.09 30.94
C LEU A 162 6.85 -16.55 30.04
N LEU A 163 6.19 -15.47 30.47
CA LEU A 163 5.13 -14.81 29.70
C LEU A 163 5.69 -14.24 28.38
N LEU A 164 6.85 -13.58 28.42
CA LEU A 164 7.51 -13.05 27.23
C LEU A 164 7.90 -14.15 26.24
N VAL A 165 8.43 -15.26 26.73
CA VAL A 165 8.76 -16.43 25.90
C VAL A 165 7.50 -17.00 25.26
N ASP A 166 6.43 -17.22 26.03
CA ASP A 166 5.20 -17.80 25.51
C ASP A 166 4.47 -16.87 24.53
N ILE A 167 4.41 -15.56 24.81
CA ILE A 167 3.91 -14.55 23.87
C ILE A 167 4.69 -14.60 22.56
N THR A 168 6.02 -14.60 22.64
CA THR A 168 6.89 -14.63 21.45
C THR A 168 6.67 -15.88 20.63
N VAL A 169 6.68 -17.06 21.27
CA VAL A 169 6.45 -18.36 20.62
C VAL A 169 5.04 -18.42 20.01
N THR A 170 4.02 -18.00 20.75
CA THR A 170 2.62 -18.02 20.30
C THR A 170 2.42 -17.09 19.11
N ILE A 171 2.98 -15.89 19.14
CA ILE A 171 2.92 -14.95 18.02
C ILE A 171 3.62 -15.54 16.80
N ILE A 172 4.87 -16.00 16.90
CA ILE A 172 5.63 -16.56 15.77
C ILE A 172 4.85 -17.68 15.06
N TYR A 173 4.19 -18.55 15.83
CA TYR A 173 3.42 -19.66 15.26
C TYR A 173 2.06 -19.22 14.71
N THR A 174 1.38 -18.28 15.37
CA THR A 174 0.08 -17.77 14.88
C THR A 174 0.25 -16.91 13.63
N VAL A 175 1.36 -16.18 13.47
CA VAL A 175 1.66 -15.43 12.23
C VAL A 175 1.78 -16.35 11.02
N LYS A 176 2.20 -17.62 11.20
CA LYS A 176 2.29 -18.60 10.09
C LYS A 176 0.99 -19.39 9.90
N PHE A 177 0.04 -19.21 10.81
CA PHE A 177 -1.21 -19.95 10.88
C PHE A 177 -2.28 -19.35 9.95
N ASP A 178 -2.19 -18.06 9.62
CA ASP A 178 -3.06 -17.37 8.65
C ASP A 178 -3.04 -18.04 7.26
N ARG A 179 -1.86 -18.28 6.69
CA ARG A 179 -1.66 -18.95 5.40
C ARG A 179 -2.12 -20.40 5.44
N LEU A 180 -1.97 -21.05 6.60
CA LEU A 180 -2.46 -22.40 6.80
C LEU A 180 -4.00 -22.41 6.82
N LEU A 181 -4.62 -21.44 7.49
CA LEU A 181 -6.06 -21.25 7.51
C LEU A 181 -6.61 -20.93 6.12
N GLU A 182 -5.98 -20.02 5.36
CA GLU A 182 -6.32 -19.70 3.96
C GLU A 182 -6.30 -20.98 3.10
N LYS A 183 -5.22 -21.78 3.18
CA LYS A 183 -5.14 -23.08 2.47
C LYS A 183 -6.21 -24.07 2.92
N LEU A 184 -6.50 -24.15 4.22
CA LEU A 184 -7.53 -25.02 4.77
C LEU A 184 -8.93 -24.60 4.32
N THR A 185 -9.22 -23.30 4.30
CA THR A 185 -10.51 -22.77 3.82
C THR A 185 -10.66 -22.97 2.32
N GLY A 186 -9.59 -22.77 1.54
CA GLY A 186 -9.57 -23.06 0.10
C GLY A 186 -9.87 -24.53 -0.18
N ILE A 187 -9.14 -25.46 0.46
CA ILE A 187 -9.40 -26.90 0.29
C ILE A 187 -10.84 -27.27 0.73
N ARG A 188 -11.35 -26.66 1.79
CA ARG A 188 -12.73 -26.89 2.25
C ARG A 188 -13.77 -26.39 1.23
N GLN A 189 -13.49 -25.25 0.60
CA GLN A 189 -14.32 -24.67 -0.44
C GLN A 189 -14.28 -25.51 -1.72
N ASP A 190 -13.09 -25.95 -2.15
CA ASP A 190 -12.91 -26.86 -3.28
C ASP A 190 -13.70 -28.16 -3.06
N ILE A 191 -13.66 -28.72 -1.84
CA ILE A 191 -14.46 -29.91 -1.48
C ILE A 191 -15.96 -29.59 -1.54
N LEU A 192 -16.40 -28.43 -1.03
CA LEU A 192 -17.81 -28.03 -1.03
C LEU A 192 -18.34 -27.86 -2.46
N GLU A 193 -17.64 -27.11 -3.30
CA GLU A 193 -17.99 -26.87 -4.69
C GLU A 193 -18.01 -28.17 -5.49
N TYR A 194 -17.06 -29.07 -5.23
CA TYR A 194 -17.00 -30.36 -5.91
C TYR A 194 -18.13 -31.33 -5.50
N VAL A 195 -18.50 -31.34 -4.21
CA VAL A 195 -19.64 -32.15 -3.71
C VAL A 195 -20.98 -31.62 -4.23
N ILE A 196 -21.13 -30.30 -4.38
CA ILE A 196 -22.31 -29.67 -5.00
C ILE A 196 -22.36 -30.00 -6.49
N ALA A 197 -21.23 -29.90 -7.21
CA ALA A 197 -21.14 -30.19 -8.64
C ALA A 197 -21.50 -31.65 -8.99
N THR A 198 -21.19 -32.58 -8.10
CA THR A 198 -21.54 -34.01 -8.26
C THR A 198 -22.99 -34.34 -7.87
N ARG A 199 -23.80 -33.33 -7.50
CA ARG A 199 -25.22 -33.43 -7.11
C ARG A 199 -25.51 -34.51 -6.06
N LEU A 200 -24.55 -34.89 -5.22
CA LEU A 200 -24.69 -35.99 -4.25
C LEU A 200 -25.72 -35.70 -3.15
N TYR A 201 -26.10 -34.43 -2.95
CA TYR A 201 -27.04 -33.93 -1.93
C TYR A 201 -28.00 -32.87 -2.52
N GLU A 202 -29.15 -32.63 -1.89
CA GLU A 202 -30.24 -31.78 -2.43
C GLU A 202 -30.15 -30.28 -2.06
N THR A 203 -29.56 -29.89 -0.92
CA THR A 203 -29.50 -28.47 -0.49
C THR A 203 -28.16 -28.07 0.16
N LYS A 204 -27.83 -26.76 0.06
CA LYS A 204 -26.60 -26.15 0.61
C LYS A 204 -26.60 -26.08 2.15
N GLU A 205 -27.77 -26.12 2.77
CA GLU A 205 -27.96 -26.01 4.22
C GLU A 205 -27.71 -27.34 4.95
N ASP A 206 -28.13 -28.47 4.37
CA ASP A 206 -27.85 -29.83 4.88
C ASP A 206 -26.34 -30.11 5.04
N TRP A 207 -25.50 -29.47 4.22
CA TRP A 207 -24.04 -29.62 4.27
C TRP A 207 -23.36 -28.66 5.25
N LYS A 208 -23.96 -27.49 5.53
CA LYS A 208 -23.34 -26.44 6.36
C LYS A 208 -23.13 -26.91 7.81
N ASP A 209 -24.05 -27.73 8.31
CA ASP A 209 -23.98 -28.34 9.65
C ASP A 209 -23.08 -29.59 9.73
N LYS A 210 -22.88 -30.30 8.62
CA LYS A 210 -21.95 -31.45 8.57
C LYS A 210 -20.50 -31.03 8.38
N LEU A 211 -20.25 -29.98 7.60
CA LEU A 211 -18.91 -29.38 7.46
C LEU A 211 -18.43 -28.65 8.71
N SER A 212 -19.35 -27.99 9.43
CA SER A 212 -19.03 -27.40 10.73
C SER A 212 -18.64 -28.47 11.76
N GLY A 213 -19.13 -29.70 11.59
CA GLY A 213 -18.75 -30.90 12.35
C GLY A 213 -17.46 -31.60 11.90
N PHE A 214 -16.83 -31.18 10.80
CA PHE A 214 -15.58 -31.77 10.27
C PHE A 214 -14.38 -31.37 11.15
N LYS A 215 -14.34 -31.91 12.37
CA LYS A 215 -13.31 -31.63 13.37
C LYS A 215 -11.97 -32.24 12.94
N LEU A 216 -10.95 -31.40 12.89
CA LEU A 216 -9.55 -31.76 12.67
C LEU A 216 -9.14 -32.99 13.50
N SER A 217 -8.50 -33.93 12.79
CA SER A 217 -7.98 -35.23 13.21
C SER A 217 -9.02 -36.38 13.26
N GLY A 218 -8.89 -37.33 12.32
CA GLY A 218 -9.31 -38.73 12.52
C GLY A 218 -10.54 -39.23 11.75
N LYS A 219 -11.35 -38.36 11.12
CA LYS A 219 -12.67 -38.76 10.57
C LYS A 219 -12.73 -39.16 9.09
N PHE A 220 -11.60 -39.49 8.45
CA PHE A 220 -11.58 -39.88 7.03
C PHE A 220 -12.45 -41.12 6.76
N ASN A 221 -12.32 -42.15 7.59
CA ASN A 221 -13.09 -43.39 7.43
C ASN A 221 -14.58 -43.17 7.70
N GLU A 222 -14.94 -42.31 8.66
CA GLU A 222 -16.33 -41.93 8.93
C GLU A 222 -16.93 -41.11 7.76
N PHE A 223 -16.16 -40.19 7.18
CA PHE A 223 -16.61 -39.39 6.03
C PHE A 223 -16.83 -40.26 4.78
N LYS A 224 -15.86 -41.13 4.46
CA LYS A 224 -15.97 -42.10 3.37
C LYS A 224 -17.17 -43.03 3.59
N ALA A 225 -17.35 -43.54 4.80
CA ALA A 225 -18.50 -44.37 5.16
C ALA A 225 -19.83 -43.62 5.04
N SER A 226 -19.89 -42.33 5.42
CA SER A 226 -21.11 -41.52 5.30
C SER A 226 -21.48 -41.23 3.84
N LEU A 227 -20.48 -41.02 2.97
CA LEU A 227 -20.68 -40.85 1.53
C LEU A 227 -21.14 -42.15 0.87
N GLU A 228 -20.54 -43.28 1.24
CA GLU A 228 -20.95 -44.62 0.77
C GLU A 228 -22.35 -44.99 1.27
N GLN A 229 -22.69 -44.65 2.52
CA GLN A 229 -24.01 -44.89 3.10
C GLN A 229 -25.08 -44.04 2.41
N GLN A 230 -24.81 -42.76 2.14
CA GLN A 230 -25.73 -41.92 1.37
C GLN A 230 -25.87 -42.38 -0.08
N LYS A 231 -24.77 -42.82 -0.71
CA LYS A 231 -24.81 -43.44 -2.03
C LYS A 231 -25.74 -44.66 -2.03
N LYS A 232 -25.66 -45.53 -1.00
CA LYS A 232 -26.56 -46.68 -0.82
C LYS A 232 -28.03 -46.30 -0.61
N ILE A 233 -28.30 -45.30 0.24
CA ILE A 233 -29.67 -44.81 0.50
C ILE A 233 -30.31 -44.21 -0.76
N ARG A 234 -29.52 -43.59 -1.63
CA ARG A 234 -30.01 -43.02 -2.89
C ARG A 234 -30.21 -44.09 -3.97
N LEU A 235 -29.30 -45.06 -4.05
CA LEU A 235 -29.46 -46.27 -4.87
C LEU A 235 -30.71 -47.07 -4.50
N SER A 236 -31.17 -47.01 -3.24
CA SER A 236 -32.41 -47.66 -2.81
C SER A 236 -33.68 -46.82 -3.01
N LYS A 237 -33.57 -45.50 -3.22
CA LYS A 237 -34.72 -44.57 -3.37
C LYS A 237 -35.06 -44.22 -4.81
N GLN A 238 -34.12 -44.34 -5.76
CA GLN A 238 -34.39 -44.09 -7.18
C GLN A 238 -34.49 -45.42 -7.93
N SER A 239 -35.67 -45.66 -8.53
CA SER A 239 -35.87 -46.71 -9.51
C SER A 239 -34.82 -46.60 -10.62
N ILE A 240 -34.18 -47.73 -10.86
CA ILE A 240 -33.08 -47.93 -11.80
C ILE A 240 -33.51 -47.47 -13.20
N LYS A 241 -32.90 -46.40 -13.74
CA LYS A 241 -32.61 -46.35 -15.19
C LYS A 241 -31.53 -45.36 -15.66
N HIS A 242 -31.16 -44.30 -14.95
CA HIS A 242 -29.99 -43.49 -15.36
C HIS A 242 -29.28 -42.84 -14.17
N ILE A 243 -28.31 -43.53 -13.59
CA ILE A 243 -27.28 -42.90 -12.76
C ILE A 243 -25.94 -43.47 -13.23
N LYS A 244 -25.16 -42.64 -13.94
CA LYS A 244 -23.78 -42.95 -14.28
C LYS A 244 -23.02 -43.28 -13.00
N GLU A 245 -22.23 -44.35 -13.02
CA GLU A 245 -21.22 -44.60 -12.00
C GLU A 245 -20.45 -43.29 -11.74
N THR A 246 -20.12 -43.05 -10.47
CA THR A 246 -19.29 -41.90 -10.10
C THR A 246 -18.00 -41.98 -10.94
N PRO A 247 -17.72 -41.02 -11.85
CA PRO A 247 -16.58 -41.15 -12.76
C PRO A 247 -15.29 -41.41 -11.97
N PRO A 248 -14.37 -42.26 -12.43
CA PRO A 248 -13.09 -42.52 -11.74
C PRO A 248 -12.30 -41.23 -11.43
N GLU A 249 -12.52 -40.18 -12.22
CA GLU A 249 -12.02 -38.81 -12.02
C GLU A 249 -12.49 -38.18 -10.70
N VAL A 250 -13.69 -38.50 -10.21
CA VAL A 250 -14.24 -37.98 -8.95
C VAL A 250 -13.53 -38.55 -7.74
N GLU A 251 -13.28 -39.85 -7.75
CA GLU A 251 -12.54 -40.50 -6.68
C GLU A 251 -11.07 -40.06 -6.69
N ALA A 252 -10.49 -39.85 -7.87
CA ALA A 252 -9.13 -39.33 -8.03
C ALA A 252 -8.99 -37.89 -7.49
N LYS A 253 -9.91 -36.98 -7.85
CA LYS A 253 -9.87 -35.58 -7.43
C LYS A 253 -10.14 -35.39 -5.93
N LEU A 254 -11.05 -36.19 -5.36
CA LEU A 254 -11.22 -36.22 -3.91
C LEU A 254 -9.96 -36.75 -3.20
N LYS A 255 -9.35 -37.85 -3.70
CA LYS A 255 -8.08 -38.36 -3.16
C LYS A 255 -6.96 -37.31 -3.25
N GLU A 256 -6.91 -36.54 -4.32
CA GLU A 256 -5.95 -35.45 -4.49
C GLU A 256 -6.16 -34.31 -3.49
N LEU A 257 -7.39 -33.80 -3.36
CA LEU A 257 -7.74 -32.74 -2.39
C LEU A 257 -7.43 -33.19 -0.95
N PHE A 258 -7.66 -34.47 -0.64
CA PHE A 258 -7.31 -35.04 0.66
C PHE A 258 -5.80 -35.22 0.85
N ARG A 259 -5.05 -35.61 -0.18
CA ARG A 259 -3.57 -35.62 -0.12
C ARG A 259 -3.02 -34.21 0.11
N ARG A 260 -3.61 -33.20 -0.53
CA ARG A 260 -3.28 -31.79 -0.35
C ARG A 260 -3.61 -31.30 1.06
N TYR A 261 -4.68 -31.81 1.68
CA TYR A 261 -5.00 -31.58 3.08
C TYR A 261 -3.98 -32.26 4.03
N GLN A 262 -3.63 -33.52 3.76
CA GLN A 262 -2.69 -34.30 4.59
C GLN A 262 -1.25 -33.79 4.49
N SER A 263 -0.85 -33.21 3.36
CA SER A 263 0.47 -32.63 3.17
C SER A 263 0.67 -31.30 3.90
N LEU A 264 -0.38 -30.72 4.49
CA LEU A 264 -0.26 -29.54 5.34
C LEU A 264 0.47 -29.89 6.64
N ALA A 265 1.73 -29.44 6.75
CA ALA A 265 2.54 -29.59 7.95
C ALA A 265 1.99 -28.77 9.13
N MET A 266 1.03 -29.33 9.86
CA MET A 266 0.43 -28.70 11.05
C MET A 266 1.27 -28.98 12.30
N LYS A 267 1.79 -27.92 12.92
CA LYS A 267 2.46 -28.04 14.23
C LYS A 267 1.43 -28.25 15.35
N LYS A 268 1.87 -28.84 16.46
CA LYS A 268 1.01 -29.13 17.64
C LYS A 268 0.23 -27.88 18.12
N ILE A 269 0.84 -26.71 18.06
CA ILE A 269 0.21 -25.42 18.43
C ILE A 269 -0.95 -25.03 17.50
N HIS A 270 -0.84 -25.27 16.19
CA HIS A 270 -1.93 -24.99 15.24
C HIS A 270 -3.14 -25.89 15.51
N ILE A 271 -2.88 -27.18 15.79
CA ILE A 271 -3.93 -28.15 16.15
C ILE A 271 -4.60 -27.75 17.47
N ARG A 272 -3.83 -27.27 18.44
CA ARG A 272 -4.36 -26.73 19.71
C ARG A 272 -5.29 -25.54 19.48
N LEU A 273 -4.84 -24.55 18.71
CA LEU A 273 -5.62 -23.34 18.43
C LEU A 273 -6.93 -23.65 17.70
N LEU A 274 -6.92 -24.56 16.72
CA LEU A 274 -8.13 -25.00 16.02
C LEU A 274 -9.12 -25.73 16.95
N LYS A 275 -8.61 -26.54 17.90
CA LYS A 275 -9.45 -27.21 18.90
C LYS A 275 -10.02 -26.22 19.91
N ALA A 276 -9.24 -25.22 20.29
CA ALA A 276 -9.65 -24.17 21.20
C ALA A 276 -10.74 -23.30 20.55
N PHE A 277 -10.49 -22.74 19.35
CA PHE A 277 -11.35 -21.76 18.68
C PHE A 277 -11.99 -22.34 17.39
N PRO A 278 -13.00 -23.21 17.49
CA PRO A 278 -13.60 -23.87 16.33
C PRO A 278 -14.45 -22.96 15.45
N SER A 279 -14.93 -21.82 15.98
CA SER A 279 -15.74 -20.83 15.26
C SER A 279 -14.92 -19.81 14.46
N MET A 280 -13.60 -19.97 14.40
CA MET A 280 -12.71 -19.05 13.71
C MET A 280 -13.00 -18.98 12.19
N ARG A 281 -13.15 -17.77 11.64
CA ARG A 281 -13.44 -17.54 10.20
C ARG A 281 -12.41 -16.62 9.54
N VAL A 282 -12.05 -16.92 8.29
CA VAL A 282 -11.22 -16.09 7.39
C VAL A 282 -12.12 -15.04 6.70
N GLY A 283 -11.61 -13.82 6.48
CA GLY A 283 -12.37 -12.71 5.88
C GLY A 283 -12.85 -12.98 4.44
N ARG A 284 -14.03 -12.45 4.07
CA ARG A 284 -14.78 -12.69 2.81
C ARG A 284 -14.10 -12.29 1.48
N ARG A 285 -12.83 -11.89 1.46
CA ARG A 285 -12.18 -11.26 0.29
C ARG A 285 -11.76 -12.25 -0.80
N GLU A 286 -11.39 -13.48 -0.46
CA GLU A 286 -10.83 -14.44 -1.44
C GLU A 286 -11.88 -15.06 -2.37
N ALA A 287 -13.09 -15.35 -1.88
CA ALA A 287 -14.17 -15.89 -2.71
C ALA A 287 -14.60 -14.89 -3.80
N ALA A 288 -14.62 -13.59 -3.48
CA ALA A 288 -14.89 -12.53 -4.46
C ALA A 288 -13.75 -12.41 -5.49
N LEU A 289 -12.49 -12.54 -5.07
CA LEU A 289 -11.34 -12.49 -5.98
C LEU A 289 -11.32 -13.66 -6.98
N SER A 290 -11.81 -14.84 -6.59
CA SER A 290 -11.91 -16.00 -7.49
C SER A 290 -12.94 -15.79 -8.61
N ASP A 291 -14.15 -15.32 -8.26
CA ASP A 291 -15.23 -15.03 -9.23
C ASP A 291 -14.83 -13.92 -10.23
N LEU A 292 -14.12 -12.90 -9.75
CA LEU A 292 -13.64 -11.80 -10.58
C LEU A 292 -12.58 -12.25 -11.62
N ARG A 293 -11.75 -13.24 -11.29
CA ARG A 293 -10.73 -13.78 -12.21
C ARG A 293 -11.37 -14.46 -13.42
N GLU A 294 -12.37 -15.29 -13.19
CA GLU A 294 -13.07 -16.02 -14.24
C GLU A 294 -13.81 -15.06 -15.19
N LYS A 295 -14.46 -14.03 -14.63
CA LYS A 295 -15.13 -12.99 -15.43
C LYS A 295 -14.15 -12.14 -16.25
N LEU A 296 -12.94 -11.86 -15.75
CA LEU A 296 -11.93 -11.08 -16.47
C LEU A 296 -11.46 -11.79 -17.74
N ALA A 297 -11.21 -13.09 -17.67
CA ALA A 297 -10.76 -13.90 -18.80
C ALA A 297 -11.76 -13.87 -19.97
N LEU A 298 -13.06 -13.73 -19.69
CA LEU A 298 -14.12 -13.75 -20.69
C LEU A 298 -14.46 -12.38 -21.30
N LYS A 299 -14.33 -11.28 -20.53
CA LYS A 299 -14.93 -9.98 -20.90
C LYS A 299 -13.95 -8.84 -21.17
N GLY A 300 -12.67 -8.95 -20.80
CA GLY A 300 -11.70 -7.84 -20.87
C GLY A 300 -11.82 -6.87 -19.69
N VAL A 301 -10.82 -6.02 -19.48
CA VAL A 301 -10.68 -5.13 -18.32
C VAL A 301 -11.80 -4.09 -18.30
N ARG A 302 -12.05 -3.42 -19.42
CA ARG A 302 -13.05 -2.34 -19.49
C ARG A 302 -14.46 -2.81 -19.16
N LYS A 303 -14.91 -3.91 -19.77
CA LYS A 303 -16.26 -4.44 -19.54
C LYS A 303 -16.42 -4.95 -18.11
N LEU A 304 -15.40 -5.62 -17.56
CA LEU A 304 -15.45 -6.09 -16.18
C LEU A 304 -15.51 -4.94 -15.16
N SER A 305 -14.74 -3.87 -15.38
CA SER A 305 -14.77 -2.66 -14.53
C SER A 305 -16.17 -2.04 -14.43
N MET A 306 -16.92 -2.03 -15.54
CA MET A 306 -18.30 -1.55 -15.55
C MET A 306 -19.23 -2.46 -14.71
N ASP A 307 -19.07 -3.78 -14.78
CA ASP A 307 -19.88 -4.75 -14.05
C ASP A 307 -19.61 -4.73 -12.53
N ILE A 308 -18.39 -4.43 -12.08
CA ILE A 308 -17.99 -4.50 -10.65
C ILE A 308 -18.44 -3.28 -9.83
N LYS A 309 -18.74 -2.14 -10.47
CA LYS A 309 -19.01 -0.86 -9.79
C LYS A 309 -20.07 -0.94 -8.68
N ASP A 310 -20.92 -1.95 -8.68
CA ASP A 310 -22.03 -2.11 -7.74
C ASP A 310 -21.79 -3.09 -6.57
N GLU A 311 -20.70 -3.88 -6.50
CA GLU A 311 -20.69 -5.07 -5.62
C GLU A 311 -19.63 -5.18 -4.50
N VAL A 312 -18.51 -4.42 -4.46
CA VAL A 312 -17.44 -4.73 -3.48
C VAL A 312 -16.73 -3.51 -2.87
N THR A 313 -16.85 -3.31 -1.55
CA THR A 313 -16.01 -2.35 -0.80
C THR A 313 -14.84 -3.07 -0.10
N GLY A 314 -13.64 -2.94 -0.66
CA GLY A 314 -12.43 -3.57 -0.12
C GLY A 314 -11.66 -2.67 0.85
N LYS A 315 -11.46 -3.11 2.11
CA LYS A 315 -10.48 -2.52 3.03
C LYS A 315 -9.09 -3.14 2.85
N ILE A 316 -8.06 -2.31 3.00
CA ILE A 316 -6.64 -2.65 2.85
C ILE A 316 -6.19 -3.63 3.95
N LYS A 317 -5.41 -4.65 3.56
CA LYS A 317 -4.79 -5.67 4.41
C LYS A 317 -3.69 -5.01 5.24
N SER A 318 -3.69 -5.14 6.57
CA SER A 318 -2.55 -4.75 7.41
C SER A 318 -1.83 -5.99 7.92
N TYR A 319 -0.56 -6.18 7.53
CA TYR A 319 0.21 -7.32 7.98
C TYR A 319 0.63 -7.17 9.45
N LEU A 320 0.58 -8.27 10.21
CA LEU A 320 1.07 -8.40 11.59
C LEU A 320 2.53 -7.94 11.77
N SER A 321 3.36 -8.09 10.73
CA SER A 321 4.73 -7.57 10.71
C SER A 321 4.79 -6.04 10.79
N GLY A 322 3.75 -5.34 10.33
CA GLY A 322 3.60 -3.90 10.43
C GLY A 322 3.28 -3.46 11.86
N PHE A 323 2.39 -4.19 12.55
CA PHE A 323 2.07 -3.91 13.95
C PHE A 323 3.25 -4.19 14.89
N LEU A 324 3.93 -5.34 14.73
CA LEU A 324 5.11 -5.67 15.53
C LEU A 324 6.25 -4.66 15.33
N ARG A 325 6.45 -4.18 14.08
CA ARG A 325 7.38 -3.09 13.80
C ARG A 325 6.92 -1.79 14.45
N ALA A 326 5.64 -1.43 14.36
CA ALA A 326 5.11 -0.23 15.00
C ALA A 326 5.26 -0.26 16.53
N ALA A 327 5.01 -1.40 17.17
CA ALA A 327 5.20 -1.59 18.61
C ALA A 327 6.68 -1.49 19.02
N MET A 328 7.58 -2.12 18.26
CA MET A 328 9.03 -2.05 18.49
C MET A 328 9.57 -0.63 18.28
N VAL A 329 9.13 0.06 17.22
CA VAL A 329 9.47 1.46 16.97
C VAL A 329 8.93 2.33 18.09
N GLY A 330 7.69 2.11 18.54
CA GLY A 330 7.11 2.81 19.69
C GLY A 330 7.97 2.64 20.96
N LEU A 331 8.41 1.42 21.25
CA LEU A 331 9.32 1.15 22.38
C LEU A 331 10.67 1.85 22.24
N LEU A 332 11.28 1.81 21.05
CA LEU A 332 12.55 2.50 20.77
C LEU A 332 12.41 4.02 20.89
N VAL A 333 11.30 4.59 20.45
CA VAL A 333 10.99 6.01 20.61
C VAL A 333 10.84 6.37 22.10
N LEU A 334 10.15 5.56 22.89
CA LEU A 334 10.04 5.76 24.34
C LEU A 334 11.41 5.71 25.04
N LEU A 335 12.28 4.77 24.63
CA LEU A 335 13.66 4.70 25.10
C LEU A 335 14.47 5.95 24.72
N GLN A 336 14.30 6.47 23.51
CA GLN A 336 14.93 7.74 23.08
C GLN A 336 14.45 8.93 23.93
N PHE A 337 13.15 9.02 24.23
CA PHE A 337 12.63 10.05 25.13
C PHE A 337 13.24 9.95 26.54
N GLY A 338 13.34 8.73 27.08
CA GLY A 338 14.01 8.48 28.36
C GLY A 338 15.47 8.92 28.36
N LEU A 339 16.20 8.62 27.28
CA LEU A 339 17.59 9.05 27.10
C LEU A 339 17.72 10.57 27.01
N ILE A 340 16.86 11.25 26.25
CA ILE A 340 16.85 12.72 26.11
C ILE A 340 16.60 13.37 27.48
N ILE A 341 15.63 12.87 28.25
CA ILE A 341 15.34 13.38 29.60
C ILE A 341 16.57 13.18 30.50
N TYR A 342 17.16 11.99 30.50
CA TYR A 342 18.36 11.67 31.28
C TYR A 342 19.54 12.60 30.91
N LEU A 343 19.84 12.76 29.62
CA LEU A 343 20.92 13.64 29.14
C LEU A 343 20.65 15.11 29.49
N SER A 344 19.40 15.56 29.42
CA SER A 344 19.02 16.94 29.80
C SER A 344 19.31 17.23 31.27
N PHE A 345 19.10 16.26 32.17
CA PHE A 345 19.47 16.40 33.58
C PHE A 345 20.99 16.43 33.78
N ARG A 346 21.76 15.63 33.02
CA ARG A 346 23.23 15.57 33.14
C ARG A 346 23.95 16.77 32.51
N LEU A 347 23.36 17.38 31.48
CA LEU A 347 23.98 18.48 30.72
C LEU A 347 23.56 19.88 31.18
N ARG A 348 22.76 19.99 32.25
CA ARG A 348 22.18 21.25 32.72
C ARG A 348 23.23 22.34 32.99
N GLU A 349 24.39 21.97 33.52
CA GLU A 349 25.50 22.88 33.84
C GLU A 349 26.19 23.46 32.60
N TYR A 350 26.07 22.82 31.44
CA TYR A 350 26.73 23.23 30.18
C TYR A 350 25.78 23.92 29.20
N THR A 351 24.52 24.15 29.62
CA THR A 351 23.44 24.63 28.75
C THR A 351 23.83 25.89 27.96
N ILE A 352 24.40 26.91 28.62
CA ILE A 352 24.75 28.18 27.98
C ILE A 352 25.78 27.96 26.86
N TYR A 353 26.86 27.21 27.13
CA TYR A 353 27.90 26.94 26.13
C TYR A 353 27.36 26.13 24.94
N ILE A 354 26.50 25.14 25.20
CA ILE A 354 25.88 24.32 24.16
C ILE A 354 24.96 25.18 23.28
N TYR A 355 24.11 26.02 23.86
CA TYR A 355 23.23 26.91 23.10
C TYR A 355 24.00 27.94 22.27
N SER A 356 25.02 28.58 22.85
CA SER A 356 25.87 29.54 22.12
C SER A 356 26.59 28.88 20.94
N PHE A 357 27.17 27.68 21.14
CA PHE A 357 27.80 26.93 20.07
C PHE A 357 26.81 26.59 18.95
N ILE A 358 25.63 26.09 19.32
CA ILE A 358 24.57 25.76 18.36
C ILE A 358 24.14 26.98 17.56
N GLN A 359 24.01 28.15 18.19
CA GLN A 359 23.57 29.36 17.53
C GLN A 359 24.60 29.87 16.52
N VAL A 360 25.90 29.84 16.86
CA VAL A 360 26.98 30.13 15.92
C VAL A 360 26.96 29.12 14.76
N LEU A 361 26.78 27.83 15.06
CA LEU A 361 26.66 26.78 14.05
C LEU A 361 25.44 27.00 13.13
N SER A 362 24.29 27.45 13.67
CA SER A 362 23.11 27.81 12.89
C SER A 362 23.44 28.89 11.86
N VAL A 363 24.09 29.97 12.29
CA VAL A 363 24.46 31.08 11.40
C VAL A 363 25.36 30.59 10.27
N VAL A 364 26.37 29.80 10.58
CA VAL A 364 27.28 29.22 9.57
C VAL A 364 26.52 28.34 8.57
N ILE A 365 25.63 27.46 9.05
CA ILE A 365 24.84 26.58 8.18
C ILE A 365 23.87 27.41 7.31
N ILE A 366 23.19 28.42 7.87
CA ILE A 366 22.25 29.28 7.15
C ILE A 366 22.97 30.06 6.05
N ILE A 367 24.14 30.64 6.33
CA ILE A 367 24.97 31.31 5.31
C ILE A 367 25.35 30.33 4.20
N GLY A 368 25.75 29.10 4.56
CA GLY A 368 26.04 28.05 3.58
C GLY A 368 24.82 27.64 2.75
N LEU A 369 23.63 27.60 3.36
CA LEU A 369 22.37 27.26 2.68
C LEU A 369 21.90 28.33 1.71
N VAL A 370 21.97 29.61 2.10
CA VAL A 370 21.56 30.73 1.25
C VAL A 370 22.39 30.78 -0.04
N ASN A 371 23.69 30.53 0.08
CA ASN A 371 24.65 30.49 -1.03
C ASN A 371 24.72 29.14 -1.77
N ASP A 372 23.82 28.20 -1.48
CA ASP A 372 23.74 26.91 -2.17
C ASP A 372 22.98 27.04 -3.50
N ASP A 373 23.37 26.32 -4.55
CA ASP A 373 22.71 26.36 -5.87
C ASP A 373 21.38 25.58 -5.94
N ARG A 374 20.99 24.90 -4.86
CA ARG A 374 19.69 24.19 -4.77
C ARG A 374 18.52 25.15 -4.82
N ASN A 375 17.33 24.58 -4.92
CA ASN A 375 16.09 25.32 -4.94
C ASN A 375 15.84 26.17 -3.66
N SER A 376 15.30 27.39 -3.83
CA SER A 376 14.91 28.31 -2.75
C SER A 376 13.93 27.71 -1.74
N SER A 377 12.90 27.00 -2.19
CA SER A 377 11.93 26.32 -1.32
C SER A 377 12.62 25.34 -0.37
N TYR A 378 13.58 24.57 -0.88
CA TYR A 378 14.35 23.61 -0.09
C TYR A 378 15.24 24.30 0.96
N LYS A 379 15.91 25.40 0.57
CA LYS A 379 16.74 26.20 1.50
C LYS A 379 15.88 26.73 2.65
N ILE A 380 14.74 27.34 2.32
CA ILE A 380 13.84 27.96 3.30
C ILE A 380 13.32 26.90 4.28
N SER A 381 12.86 25.74 3.80
CA SER A 381 12.40 24.66 4.67
C SER A 381 13.47 24.24 5.69
N TRP A 382 14.74 24.09 5.28
CA TRP A 382 15.82 23.75 6.21
C TRP A 382 16.19 24.88 7.17
N ILE A 383 16.21 26.13 6.69
CA ILE A 383 16.43 27.30 7.55
C ILE A 383 15.35 27.37 8.62
N CYS A 384 14.08 27.18 8.26
CA CYS A 384 12.97 27.14 9.21
C CYS A 384 13.11 26.00 10.22
N ILE A 385 13.49 24.79 9.79
CA ILE A 385 13.69 23.64 10.70
C ILE A 385 14.84 23.91 11.68
N ILE A 386 15.96 24.44 11.19
CA ILE A 386 17.14 24.80 12.01
C ILE A 386 16.79 25.91 13.02
N ALA A 387 16.01 26.91 12.58
CA ALA A 387 15.59 28.02 13.43
C ALA A 387 14.56 27.58 14.50
N ALA A 388 13.58 26.76 14.13
CA ALA A 388 12.55 26.27 15.05
C ALA A 388 13.10 25.22 16.03
N PHE A 389 14.10 24.45 15.61
CA PHE A 389 14.66 23.34 16.40
C PHE A 389 16.19 23.39 16.43
N PRO A 390 16.82 24.19 17.31
CA PRO A 390 18.27 24.41 17.27
C PRO A 390 19.14 23.17 17.53
N ILE A 391 18.66 22.16 18.26
CA ILE A 391 19.44 20.92 18.46
C ILE A 391 19.07 19.91 17.38
N THR A 392 17.80 19.53 17.34
CA THR A 392 17.32 18.46 16.46
C THR A 392 17.34 18.87 14.99
N GLY A 393 17.09 20.13 14.66
CA GLY A 393 17.14 20.66 13.30
C GLY A 393 18.52 20.57 12.66
N HIS A 394 19.60 20.79 13.41
CA HIS A 394 20.98 20.60 12.91
C HIS A 394 21.32 19.14 12.71
N ILE A 395 20.91 18.26 13.64
CA ILE A 395 21.06 16.80 13.49
C ILE A 395 20.34 16.35 12.22
N MET A 396 19.08 16.77 12.06
CA MET A 396 18.29 16.51 10.85
C MET A 396 19.03 17.03 9.62
N PHE A 397 19.46 18.30 9.59
CA PHE A 397 20.19 18.86 8.46
C PHE A 397 21.47 18.07 8.13
N MET A 398 22.22 17.61 9.13
CA MET A 398 23.43 16.81 8.92
C MET A 398 23.18 15.39 8.40
N LEU A 399 22.04 14.79 8.73
CA LEU A 399 21.65 13.48 8.20
C LEU A 399 21.05 13.59 6.79
N TRP A 400 20.34 14.68 6.52
CA TRP A 400 19.29 14.72 5.50
C TRP A 400 19.32 15.96 4.59
N GLY A 401 19.81 17.08 5.10
CA GLY A 401 19.85 18.36 4.40
C GLY A 401 21.19 18.69 3.71
N ASN A 402 22.26 17.94 4.02
CA ASN A 402 23.60 18.23 3.52
C ASN A 402 23.97 17.49 2.23
N ARG A 403 25.04 17.93 1.56
CA ARG A 403 25.49 17.41 0.24
C ARG A 403 26.23 16.04 0.31
N ARG A 404 26.06 15.22 1.37
CA ARG A 404 26.81 13.94 1.54
C ARG A 404 26.45 12.87 0.49
N GLY A 405 25.35 13.02 -0.27
CA GLY A 405 24.88 12.09 -1.31
C GLY A 405 25.64 12.03 -2.64
N ARG A 406 26.51 13.01 -2.95
CA ARG A 406 27.10 13.19 -4.29
C ARG A 406 27.82 11.98 -4.88
N LYS A 407 28.42 11.10 -4.07
CA LYS A 407 29.12 9.92 -4.60
C LYS A 407 28.16 8.93 -5.27
N ILE A 408 26.95 8.78 -4.74
CA ILE A 408 25.95 7.86 -5.30
C ILE A 408 25.31 8.51 -6.54
N GLU A 409 24.90 9.78 -6.45
CA GLU A 409 24.39 10.55 -7.59
C GLU A 409 25.34 10.54 -8.78
N ARG A 410 26.64 10.79 -8.57
CA ARG A 410 27.65 10.72 -9.64
C ARG A 410 27.77 9.34 -10.27
N ARG A 411 27.60 8.26 -9.50
CA ARG A 411 27.61 6.89 -10.05
C ARG A 411 26.38 6.64 -10.90
N ILE A 412 25.21 7.14 -10.47
CA ILE A 412 23.98 7.06 -11.26
C ILE A 412 24.13 7.86 -12.55
N LEU A 413 24.55 9.12 -12.47
CA LEU A 413 24.80 9.98 -13.64
C LEU A 413 25.69 9.30 -14.67
N LYS A 414 26.78 8.66 -14.24
CA LYS A 414 27.67 7.92 -15.16
C LYS A 414 26.94 6.79 -15.90
N LYS A 415 26.05 6.06 -15.25
CA LYS A 415 25.24 5.01 -15.88
C LYS A 415 24.21 5.60 -16.85
N LEU A 416 23.56 6.69 -16.46
CA LEU A 416 22.62 7.42 -17.33
C LEU A 416 23.34 7.94 -18.59
N GLN A 417 24.50 8.58 -18.42
CA GLN A 417 25.33 9.08 -19.53
C GLN A 417 25.77 7.98 -20.48
N ARG A 418 26.19 6.82 -19.95
CA ARG A 418 26.52 5.66 -20.79
C ARG A 418 25.31 5.20 -21.62
N GLY A 419 24.12 5.14 -21.01
CA GLY A 419 22.90 4.83 -21.74
C GLY A 419 22.59 5.85 -22.85
N ALA A 420 22.94 7.13 -22.63
CA ALA A 420 22.74 8.19 -23.61
C ALA A 420 23.65 8.08 -24.84
N GLU A 421 24.76 7.33 -24.77
CA GLU A 421 25.62 7.02 -25.92
C GLU A 421 24.92 6.13 -26.96
N PHE A 422 23.86 5.41 -26.56
CA PHE A 422 23.07 4.55 -27.45
C PHE A 422 21.88 5.25 -28.11
N LEU A 423 21.65 6.52 -27.78
CA LEU A 423 20.63 7.35 -28.40
C LEU A 423 21.09 7.79 -29.79
N GLU A 424 20.16 7.78 -30.75
CA GLU A 424 20.45 8.10 -32.15
C GLU A 424 19.91 9.48 -32.48
N TYR A 425 20.78 10.32 -33.05
CA TYR A 425 20.48 11.70 -33.42
C TYR A 425 20.47 11.81 -34.94
N ASP A 426 19.30 12.00 -35.54
CA ASP A 426 19.18 12.22 -36.98
C ASP A 426 19.02 13.70 -37.31
N ASN A 427 20.11 14.32 -37.78
CA ASN A 427 20.11 15.72 -38.19
C ASN A 427 19.09 16.01 -39.30
N LYS A 428 18.79 15.04 -40.19
CA LYS A 428 17.80 15.24 -41.25
C LYS A 428 16.39 15.43 -40.67
N VAL A 429 16.05 14.64 -39.66
CA VAL A 429 14.76 14.73 -38.93
C VAL A 429 14.66 16.08 -38.22
N ILE A 430 15.74 16.54 -37.58
CA ILE A 430 15.78 17.84 -36.89
C ILE A 430 15.60 19.01 -37.88
N GLU A 431 16.30 18.97 -39.01
CA GLU A 431 16.20 20.00 -40.06
C GLU A 431 14.81 20.02 -40.71
N GLU A 432 14.24 18.84 -40.98
CA GLU A 432 12.89 18.71 -41.50
C GLU A 432 11.86 19.27 -40.50
N PHE A 433 11.96 18.89 -39.23
CA PHE A 433 11.10 19.43 -38.18
C PHE A 433 11.22 20.94 -38.07
N ALA A 434 12.44 21.49 -38.15
CA ALA A 434 12.65 22.93 -38.11
C ALA A 434 12.03 23.66 -39.32
N ARG A 435 11.97 23.01 -40.48
CA ARG A 435 11.29 23.53 -41.67
C ARG A 435 9.77 23.54 -41.52
N ILE A 436 9.20 22.46 -40.96
CA ILE A 436 7.75 22.32 -40.77
C ILE A 436 7.27 23.19 -39.59
N TYR A 437 8.03 23.25 -38.50
CA TYR A 437 7.68 23.95 -37.26
C TYR A 437 8.82 24.88 -36.75
N PRO A 438 9.08 26.02 -37.41
CA PRO A 438 10.21 26.90 -37.10
C PRO A 438 10.25 27.37 -35.64
N THR A 439 9.10 27.78 -35.08
CA THR A 439 9.03 28.26 -33.68
C THR A 439 9.26 27.12 -32.68
N LYS A 440 8.67 25.95 -32.93
CA LYS A 440 8.76 24.78 -32.02
C LYS A 440 10.14 24.12 -32.04
N SER A 441 10.90 24.31 -33.11
CA SER A 441 12.26 23.78 -33.23
C SER A 441 13.20 24.27 -32.11
N ARG A 442 12.84 25.34 -31.41
CA ARG A 442 13.57 25.81 -30.21
C ARG A 442 13.39 24.85 -29.04
N MET A 443 12.18 24.30 -28.85
CA MET A 443 11.89 23.29 -27.83
C MET A 443 12.60 21.99 -28.12
N THR A 444 12.55 21.52 -29.38
CA THR A 444 13.23 20.29 -29.76
C THR A 444 14.74 20.43 -29.61
N ARG A 445 15.35 21.53 -30.06
CA ARG A 445 16.78 21.83 -29.82
C ARG A 445 17.16 21.83 -28.33
N TYR A 446 16.29 22.33 -27.46
CA TYR A 446 16.52 22.22 -26.01
C TYR A 446 16.51 20.76 -25.56
N LEU A 447 15.53 19.98 -25.99
CA LEU A 447 15.40 18.57 -25.63
C LEU A 447 16.59 17.74 -26.16
N GLU A 448 17.05 17.99 -27.39
CA GLU A 448 18.27 17.42 -27.98
C GLU A 448 19.50 17.70 -27.10
N ALA A 449 19.67 18.95 -26.67
CA ALA A 449 20.77 19.37 -25.79
C ALA A 449 20.70 18.78 -24.36
N ASN A 450 19.61 18.07 -24.03
CA ASN A 450 19.42 17.33 -22.78
C ASN A 450 19.36 15.81 -23.01
N HIS A 451 19.79 15.32 -24.18
CA HIS A 451 19.80 13.92 -24.56
C HIS A 451 18.43 13.28 -24.74
N PHE A 452 17.49 14.02 -25.35
CA PHE A 452 16.22 13.47 -25.81
C PHE A 452 16.14 13.65 -27.33
N PRO A 453 16.48 12.64 -28.13
CA PRO A 453 16.44 12.76 -29.58
C PRO A 453 15.01 12.85 -30.12
N LEU A 454 14.87 13.58 -31.22
CA LEU A 454 13.68 13.74 -32.01
C LEU A 454 13.53 12.58 -32.99
N TYR A 455 12.43 11.85 -32.83
CA TYR A 455 12.07 10.73 -33.68
C TYR A 455 10.91 11.09 -34.60
N LYS A 456 10.87 10.44 -35.76
CA LYS A 456 9.83 10.52 -36.80
C LYS A 456 9.22 9.11 -36.99
N ASN A 457 8.27 8.93 -37.91
CA ASN A 457 7.74 7.62 -38.32
C ASN A 457 7.05 6.89 -37.16
N ASN A 458 6.19 7.62 -36.44
CA ASN A 458 5.51 7.10 -35.26
C ASN A 458 4.00 7.00 -35.51
N LYS A 459 3.36 6.11 -34.77
CA LYS A 459 1.92 6.09 -34.55
C LYS A 459 1.69 6.20 -33.05
N ILE A 460 0.78 7.08 -32.65
CA ILE A 460 0.46 7.30 -31.24
C ILE A 460 -1.03 7.09 -31.03
N ASP A 461 -1.36 6.13 -30.19
CA ASP A 461 -2.73 5.90 -29.74
C ASP A 461 -2.87 6.38 -28.28
N TYR A 462 -3.85 7.24 -28.03
CA TYR A 462 -4.16 7.76 -26.70
C TYR A 462 -5.28 6.97 -26.03
N TYR A 463 -5.05 6.54 -24.79
CA TYR A 463 -6.03 5.83 -23.97
C TYR A 463 -6.51 6.73 -22.82
N PRO A 464 -7.80 7.11 -22.78
CA PRO A 464 -8.34 8.07 -21.81
C PRO A 464 -8.61 7.50 -20.42
N MET A 465 -8.52 6.17 -20.27
CA MET A 465 -8.76 5.43 -19.05
C MET A 465 -7.74 4.30 -18.89
N GLY A 466 -7.42 3.94 -17.64
CA GLY A 466 -6.47 2.87 -17.33
C GLY A 466 -6.93 1.50 -17.83
N GLU A 467 -8.24 1.23 -17.82
CA GLU A 467 -8.78 -0.03 -18.34
C GLU A 467 -8.51 -0.22 -19.83
N ASP A 468 -8.74 0.84 -20.61
CA ASP A 468 -8.56 0.81 -22.07
C ASP A 468 -7.07 0.59 -22.42
N ALA A 469 -6.17 1.21 -21.65
CA ALA A 469 -4.73 1.04 -21.81
C ALA A 469 -4.27 -0.39 -21.47
N PHE A 470 -4.78 -0.99 -20.38
CA PHE A 470 -4.41 -2.35 -19.99
C PHE A 470 -4.96 -3.42 -20.94
N ASP A 471 -6.17 -3.22 -21.50
CA ASP A 471 -6.68 -4.08 -22.56
C ASP A 471 -5.72 -4.08 -23.78
N ALA A 472 -5.29 -2.90 -24.23
CA ALA A 472 -4.31 -2.79 -25.31
C ALA A 472 -2.93 -3.37 -24.96
N ILE A 473 -2.47 -3.21 -23.71
CA ILE A 473 -1.20 -3.81 -23.23
C ILE A 473 -1.28 -5.34 -23.33
N PHE A 474 -2.39 -5.96 -22.93
CA PHE A 474 -2.53 -7.42 -23.03
C PHE A 474 -2.50 -7.89 -24.48
N GLU A 475 -3.19 -7.21 -25.38
CA GLU A 475 -3.18 -7.53 -26.82
C GLU A 475 -1.77 -7.44 -27.43
N GLU A 476 -0.98 -6.43 -27.06
CA GLU A 476 0.38 -6.30 -27.59
C GLU A 476 1.35 -7.31 -26.95
N ILE A 477 1.20 -7.61 -25.66
CA ILE A 477 2.01 -8.65 -25.00
C ILE A 477 1.75 -10.02 -25.63
N GLU A 478 0.51 -10.33 -26.04
CA GLU A 478 0.18 -11.57 -26.73
C GLU A 478 0.93 -11.73 -28.06
N LYS A 479 1.29 -10.62 -28.72
CA LYS A 479 2.05 -10.61 -29.99
C LYS A 479 3.56 -10.66 -29.79
N ALA A 480 4.06 -10.55 -28.56
CA ALA A 480 5.50 -10.50 -28.28
C ALA A 480 6.23 -11.79 -28.69
N GLU A 481 7.40 -11.64 -29.32
CA GLU A 481 8.23 -12.74 -29.84
C GLU A 481 9.65 -12.80 -29.24
N HIS A 482 10.22 -11.68 -28.80
CA HIS A 482 11.63 -11.62 -28.38
C HIS A 482 11.81 -11.18 -26.93
N PHE A 483 11.26 -10.02 -26.55
CA PHE A 483 11.38 -9.50 -25.20
C PHE A 483 10.26 -8.53 -24.81
N ILE A 484 10.05 -8.44 -23.50
CA ILE A 484 9.12 -7.51 -22.86
C ILE A 484 9.86 -6.81 -21.71
N LEU A 485 9.85 -5.49 -21.72
CA LEU A 485 10.42 -4.64 -20.66
C LEU A 485 9.26 -4.03 -19.87
N ILE A 486 9.27 -4.14 -18.54
CA ILE A 486 8.21 -3.62 -17.67
C ILE A 486 8.81 -2.86 -16.51
N ASN A 487 8.47 -1.58 -16.35
CA ASN A 487 8.81 -0.76 -15.21
C ASN A 487 7.55 -0.13 -14.61
N PHE A 488 7.33 -0.32 -13.31
CA PHE A 488 6.25 0.34 -12.57
C PHE A 488 6.70 0.78 -11.17
N PHE A 489 6.18 1.92 -10.71
CA PHE A 489 6.35 2.35 -9.33
C PHE A 489 5.58 1.47 -8.35
N ILE A 490 4.26 1.32 -8.55
CA ILE A 490 3.42 0.47 -7.72
C ILE A 490 3.09 -0.81 -8.49
N VAL A 491 3.41 -1.95 -7.87
CA VAL A 491 2.95 -3.28 -8.25
C VAL A 491 2.13 -3.82 -7.09
N GLY A 492 0.88 -4.20 -7.34
CA GLY A 492 0.00 -4.79 -6.33
C GLY A 492 -0.60 -6.09 -6.80
N GLU A 493 -0.58 -7.10 -5.94
CA GLU A 493 -1.29 -8.35 -6.20
C GLU A 493 -2.79 -8.11 -6.29
N GLY A 494 -3.43 -8.74 -7.26
CA GLY A 494 -4.81 -8.49 -7.61
C GLY A 494 -5.23 -9.26 -8.86
N VAL A 495 -6.41 -8.96 -9.35
CA VAL A 495 -6.96 -9.58 -10.58
C VAL A 495 -6.16 -9.13 -11.80
N LEU A 496 -5.80 -7.84 -11.87
CA LEU A 496 -5.00 -7.28 -12.97
C LEU A 496 -3.60 -7.89 -13.03
N TRP A 497 -2.91 -7.94 -11.88
CA TRP A 497 -1.58 -8.55 -11.77
C TRP A 497 -1.61 -10.01 -12.19
N HIS A 498 -2.60 -10.77 -11.72
CA HIS A 498 -2.67 -12.21 -12.02
C HIS A 498 -2.82 -12.48 -13.52
N ARG A 499 -3.69 -11.73 -14.21
CA ARG A 499 -3.84 -11.85 -15.66
C ARG A 499 -2.54 -11.51 -16.40
N LEU A 500 -1.89 -10.40 -16.01
CA LEU A 500 -0.60 -10.02 -16.59
C LEU A 500 0.45 -11.11 -16.36
N HIS A 501 0.54 -11.62 -15.13
CA HIS A 501 1.48 -12.65 -14.72
C HIS A 501 1.29 -13.96 -15.50
N GLU A 502 0.06 -14.45 -15.66
CA GLU A 502 -0.24 -15.64 -16.47
C GLU A 502 0.17 -15.46 -17.93
N LEU A 503 -0.12 -14.29 -18.51
CA LEU A 503 0.24 -13.98 -19.88
C LEU A 503 1.77 -13.90 -20.07
N LEU A 504 2.48 -13.25 -19.15
CA LEU A 504 3.93 -13.19 -19.18
C LEU A 504 4.58 -14.57 -18.97
N LEU A 505 4.02 -15.40 -18.08
CA LEU A 505 4.46 -16.79 -17.90
C LEU A 505 4.30 -17.61 -19.18
N LYS A 506 3.20 -17.42 -19.91
CA LYS A 506 3.01 -18.04 -21.22
C LYS A 506 4.11 -17.59 -22.19
N LYS A 507 4.41 -16.29 -22.24
CA LYS A 507 5.48 -15.74 -23.08
C LYS A 507 6.88 -16.23 -22.70
N ILE A 508 7.18 -16.36 -21.42
CA ILE A 508 8.43 -16.96 -20.94
C ILE A 508 8.57 -18.42 -21.42
N LYS A 509 7.48 -19.20 -21.40
CA LYS A 509 7.48 -20.57 -21.95
C LYS A 509 7.69 -20.60 -23.47
N GLU A 510 7.23 -19.57 -24.17
CA GLU A 510 7.51 -19.32 -25.60
C GLU A 510 8.93 -18.77 -25.85
N LYS A 511 9.78 -18.68 -24.81
CA LYS A 511 11.16 -18.17 -24.82
C LYS A 511 11.31 -16.66 -25.03
N VAL A 512 10.24 -15.89 -24.83
CA VAL A 512 10.30 -14.42 -24.77
C VAL A 512 10.95 -13.99 -23.45
N ARG A 513 11.93 -13.10 -23.50
CA ARG A 513 12.60 -12.58 -22.30
C ARG A 513 11.74 -11.53 -21.61
N VAL A 514 11.50 -11.66 -20.31
CA VAL A 514 10.73 -10.67 -19.55
C VAL A 514 11.63 -10.00 -18.51
N LEU A 515 11.96 -8.72 -18.75
CA LEU A 515 12.72 -7.88 -17.83
C LEU A 515 11.76 -7.00 -17.06
N PHE A 516 11.65 -7.24 -15.76
CA PHE A 516 10.68 -6.60 -14.91
C PHE A 516 11.38 -5.85 -13.77
N LEU A 517 11.19 -4.53 -13.79
CA LEU A 517 11.71 -3.56 -12.84
C LEU A 517 10.56 -2.97 -12.02
N TYR A 518 10.73 -2.86 -10.71
CA TYR A 518 9.79 -2.12 -9.87
C TYR A 518 10.47 -1.42 -8.71
N ASP A 519 9.81 -0.40 -8.15
CA ASP A 519 10.29 0.31 -6.97
C ASP A 519 9.93 -0.43 -5.67
N ASP A 520 10.92 -0.62 -4.78
CA ASP A 520 10.72 -1.30 -3.51
C ASP A 520 9.65 -0.63 -2.64
N PHE A 521 9.55 0.71 -2.64
CA PHE A 521 8.59 1.42 -1.79
C PHE A 521 7.15 1.25 -2.26
N GLY A 522 6.92 1.32 -3.58
CA GLY A 522 5.59 1.11 -4.13
C GLY A 522 5.10 -0.34 -4.00
N ALA A 523 6.03 -1.31 -4.01
CA ALA A 523 5.72 -2.74 -3.85
C ALA A 523 5.67 -3.22 -2.39
N MET A 524 6.46 -2.64 -1.45
CA MET A 524 6.67 -3.16 -0.08
C MET A 524 5.39 -3.49 0.69
N LEU A 525 4.33 -2.68 0.54
CA LEU A 525 3.06 -2.88 1.26
C LEU A 525 2.04 -3.70 0.48
N ARG A 526 2.30 -3.97 -0.80
CA ARG A 526 1.34 -4.56 -1.75
C ARG A 526 1.74 -5.90 -2.32
N THR A 527 3.01 -6.28 -2.19
CA THR A 527 3.54 -7.59 -2.59
C THR A 527 4.13 -8.33 -1.39
N PRO A 528 4.11 -9.67 -1.38
CA PRO A 528 4.73 -10.45 -0.32
C PRO A 528 6.27 -10.37 -0.38
N THR A 529 6.95 -10.66 0.73
CA THR A 529 8.42 -10.60 0.83
C THR A 529 9.18 -11.57 -0.08
N HIS A 530 8.49 -12.58 -0.64
CA HIS A 530 9.05 -13.59 -1.54
C HIS A 530 8.77 -13.30 -3.01
N PHE A 531 8.01 -12.25 -3.32
CA PHE A 531 7.56 -11.89 -4.68
C PHE A 531 8.69 -11.90 -5.72
N LYS A 532 9.82 -11.22 -5.43
CA LYS A 532 11.01 -11.24 -6.29
C LYS A 532 11.50 -12.66 -6.58
N ARG A 533 11.64 -13.47 -5.52
CA ARG A 533 12.22 -14.82 -5.60
C ARG A 533 11.31 -15.77 -6.39
N ASP A 534 10.01 -15.63 -6.21
CA ASP A 534 9.02 -16.46 -6.91
C ASP A 534 9.06 -16.17 -8.41
N LEU A 535 9.06 -14.88 -8.80
CA LEU A 535 9.20 -14.47 -10.20
C LEU A 535 10.53 -14.92 -10.82
N GLU A 536 11.65 -14.76 -10.10
CA GLU A 536 12.94 -15.26 -10.58
C GLU A 536 12.94 -16.79 -10.79
N SER A 537 12.24 -17.55 -9.94
CA SER A 537 12.14 -19.00 -10.07
C SER A 537 11.27 -19.45 -11.26
N GLU A 538 10.43 -18.55 -11.76
CA GLU A 538 9.55 -18.77 -12.90
C GLU A 538 10.16 -18.35 -14.24
N GLY A 539 11.36 -17.74 -14.21
CA GLY A 539 12.11 -17.33 -15.40
C GLY A 539 12.07 -15.83 -15.72
N PHE A 540 11.47 -15.01 -14.85
CA PHE A 540 11.53 -13.55 -15.01
C PHE A 540 12.93 -13.02 -14.66
N GLU A 541 13.42 -12.06 -15.44
CA GLU A 541 14.56 -11.24 -15.05
C GLU A 541 14.04 -10.09 -14.16
N ILE A 542 14.38 -10.07 -12.87
CA ILE A 542 13.82 -9.09 -11.92
C ILE A 542 14.89 -8.13 -11.38
N ARG A 543 14.56 -6.84 -11.36
CA ARG A 543 15.32 -5.82 -10.63
C ARG A 543 14.41 -5.01 -9.71
N VAL A 544 14.95 -4.61 -8.56
CA VAL A 544 14.25 -3.79 -7.58
C VAL A 544 14.99 -2.47 -7.43
N PHE A 545 14.31 -1.37 -7.74
CA PHE A 545 14.87 -0.04 -7.62
C PHE A 545 14.91 0.41 -6.16
N ASN A 546 16.05 0.98 -5.75
CA ASN A 546 16.33 1.61 -4.46
C ASN A 546 15.69 0.94 -3.21
N PRO A 547 16.13 -0.28 -2.83
CA PRO A 547 15.58 -0.97 -1.65
C PRO A 547 15.70 -0.16 -0.36
N ILE A 548 14.61 -0.03 0.39
CA ILE A 548 14.46 0.87 1.55
C ILE A 548 15.52 0.61 2.63
N HIS A 549 15.85 -0.67 2.87
CA HIS A 549 16.79 -1.08 3.92
C HIS A 549 18.25 -0.71 3.63
N ARG A 550 18.59 -0.31 2.40
CA ARG A 550 19.98 -0.07 1.98
C ARG A 550 20.50 1.32 2.33
N TYR A 551 19.62 2.29 2.60
CA TYR A 551 19.97 3.70 2.81
C TYR A 551 19.12 4.39 3.90
N THR A 552 18.74 3.67 4.96
CA THR A 552 17.90 4.23 6.06
C THR A 552 18.54 5.42 6.77
N ASP A 553 19.86 5.56 6.68
CA ASP A 553 20.66 6.67 7.19
C ASP A 553 20.67 7.92 6.28
N LYS A 554 20.06 7.85 5.08
CA LYS A 554 20.10 8.92 4.06
C LYS A 554 18.70 9.26 3.55
N LEU A 555 18.47 10.53 3.19
CA LEU A 555 17.25 10.95 2.49
C LEU A 555 17.12 10.35 1.08
N TYR A 556 18.09 9.53 0.66
CA TYR A 556 18.09 8.76 -0.59
C TYR A 556 16.86 7.84 -0.70
N MET A 557 16.20 7.52 0.43
CA MET A 557 14.89 6.86 0.43
C MET A 557 13.81 7.62 -0.35
N ASN A 558 13.95 8.95 -0.55
CA ASN A 558 13.00 9.75 -1.31
C ASN A 558 13.21 9.64 -2.83
N TYR A 559 14.39 9.20 -3.28
CA TYR A 559 14.63 8.98 -4.71
C TYR A 559 13.98 7.68 -5.14
N ARG A 560 12.96 7.80 -5.99
CA ARG A 560 12.08 6.70 -6.38
C ARG A 560 11.92 6.69 -7.88
N SER A 561 11.83 5.49 -8.45
CA SER A 561 11.47 5.32 -9.86
C SER A 561 9.97 5.47 -9.97
N HIS A 562 9.52 6.63 -10.42
CA HIS A 562 8.11 6.89 -10.69
C HIS A 562 7.74 6.66 -12.17
N GLN A 563 8.72 6.24 -12.98
CA GLN A 563 8.56 5.81 -14.36
C GLN A 563 7.62 4.61 -14.50
N LYS A 564 6.86 4.60 -15.60
CA LYS A 564 5.87 3.59 -15.96
C LYS A 564 6.07 3.30 -17.43
N ILE A 565 6.78 2.23 -17.74
CA ILE A 565 7.21 1.92 -19.10
C ILE A 565 6.90 0.45 -19.37
N ILE A 566 6.23 0.18 -20.48
CA ILE A 566 6.20 -1.17 -21.06
C ILE A 566 6.76 -1.07 -22.47
N VAL A 567 7.70 -1.93 -22.84
CA VAL A 567 8.20 -2.03 -24.22
C VAL A 567 8.12 -3.48 -24.67
N ILE A 568 7.63 -3.70 -25.88
CA ILE A 568 7.45 -5.03 -26.48
C ILE A 568 8.25 -5.07 -27.78
N ASP A 569 9.23 -5.97 -27.84
CA ASP A 569 10.13 -6.23 -28.97
C ASP A 569 10.83 -4.97 -29.55
N GLY A 570 10.92 -3.90 -28.76
CA GLY A 570 11.45 -2.61 -29.19
C GLY A 570 10.53 -1.89 -30.20
N ASN A 571 9.36 -2.45 -30.49
CA ASN A 571 8.47 -1.96 -31.55
C ASN A 571 7.30 -1.14 -31.05
N VAL A 572 6.80 -1.50 -29.87
CA VAL A 572 5.66 -0.86 -29.21
C VAL A 572 6.06 -0.48 -27.80
N GLY A 573 5.77 0.75 -27.41
CA GLY A 573 6.04 1.30 -26.09
C GLY A 573 4.80 1.93 -25.46
N PHE A 574 4.59 1.73 -24.17
CA PHE A 574 3.54 2.38 -23.39
C PHE A 574 4.16 3.22 -22.28
N THR A 575 3.59 4.41 -22.06
CA THR A 575 3.85 5.23 -20.86
C THR A 575 2.60 6.02 -20.49
N GLY A 576 2.48 6.40 -19.22
CA GLY A 576 1.30 7.11 -18.71
C GLY A 576 1.27 7.19 -17.20
N GLY A 577 0.19 7.71 -16.62
CA GLY A 577 0.08 7.85 -15.17
C GLY A 577 -0.21 6.54 -14.43
N MET A 578 -0.68 5.51 -15.13
CA MET A 578 -1.24 4.26 -14.57
C MET A 578 -0.20 3.37 -13.85
N ASN A 579 -0.55 2.91 -12.65
CA ASN A 579 0.22 1.86 -11.96
C ASN A 579 -0.41 0.48 -12.17
N LEU A 580 0.36 -0.56 -11.83
CA LEU A 580 -0.07 -1.95 -11.91
C LEU A 580 -0.77 -2.39 -10.61
N ALA A 581 -2.04 -1.97 -10.45
CA ALA A 581 -2.90 -2.42 -9.35
C ALA A 581 -4.40 -2.26 -9.69
N ASP A 582 -5.24 -3.06 -9.05
CA ASP A 582 -6.68 -3.16 -9.34
C ASP A 582 -7.48 -1.85 -9.21
N GLU A 583 -7.05 -0.88 -8.39
CA GLU A 583 -7.74 0.41 -8.31
C GLU A 583 -7.56 1.28 -9.56
N TYR A 584 -6.45 1.12 -10.30
CA TYR A 584 -6.15 1.91 -11.51
C TYR A 584 -6.99 1.49 -12.71
N VAL A 585 -7.63 0.32 -12.61
CA VAL A 585 -8.59 -0.23 -13.58
C VAL A 585 -9.99 -0.33 -12.99
N ASN A 586 -10.25 0.36 -11.86
CA ASN A 586 -11.54 0.45 -11.19
C ASN A 586 -12.19 -0.90 -10.79
N PHE A 587 -11.42 -2.00 -10.69
CA PHE A 587 -11.91 -3.27 -10.12
C PHE A 587 -12.16 -3.18 -8.61
N VAL A 588 -11.52 -2.20 -7.95
CA VAL A 588 -11.76 -1.91 -6.54
C VAL A 588 -12.17 -0.44 -6.42
N PRO A 589 -13.37 -0.14 -5.88
CA PRO A 589 -13.81 1.23 -5.68
C PRO A 589 -13.03 1.85 -4.52
N ARG A 590 -11.98 2.59 -4.86
CA ARG A 590 -11.13 3.30 -3.91
C ARG A 590 -11.07 4.76 -4.33
N PHE A 591 -11.55 5.70 -3.52
CA PHE A 591 -11.58 7.13 -3.87
C PHE A 591 -12.43 7.47 -5.11
N GLY A 592 -13.49 6.70 -5.37
CA GLY A 592 -14.37 6.88 -6.53
C GLY A 592 -13.79 6.26 -7.81
N VAL A 593 -14.13 6.84 -8.95
CA VAL A 593 -13.61 6.42 -10.26
C VAL A 593 -12.21 6.99 -10.46
N TRP A 594 -11.24 6.12 -10.69
CA TRP A 594 -9.91 6.49 -11.11
C TRP A 594 -9.93 6.85 -12.60
N LYS A 595 -9.50 8.08 -12.89
CA LYS A 595 -9.22 8.51 -14.26
C LYS A 595 -7.71 8.64 -14.44
N ASP A 596 -7.16 7.80 -15.28
CA ASP A 596 -5.74 7.81 -15.64
C ASP A 596 -5.61 7.65 -17.14
N ASN A 597 -4.47 8.01 -17.71
CA ASN A 597 -4.25 7.94 -19.14
C ASN A 597 -2.88 7.37 -19.50
N ALA A 598 -2.78 6.94 -20.75
CA ALA A 598 -1.55 6.45 -21.34
C ALA A 598 -1.50 6.70 -22.83
N VAL A 599 -0.28 6.67 -23.35
CA VAL A 599 -0.01 6.66 -24.78
C VAL A 599 0.67 5.35 -25.15
N LYS A 600 0.21 4.73 -26.23
CA LYS A 600 0.92 3.69 -26.97
C LYS A 600 1.66 4.37 -28.10
N VAL A 601 2.96 4.14 -28.18
CA VAL A 601 3.83 4.61 -29.26
C VAL A 601 4.28 3.37 -30.02
N GLU A 602 4.09 3.38 -31.33
CA GLU A 602 4.63 2.39 -32.25
C GLU A 602 5.47 3.14 -33.28
N GLY A 603 6.78 2.91 -33.33
CA GLY A 603 7.68 3.69 -34.18
C GLY A 603 9.09 3.86 -33.62
N ASP A 604 9.87 4.68 -34.31
CA ASP A 604 11.28 4.95 -33.97
C ASP A 604 11.43 5.49 -32.53
N ALA A 605 10.44 6.23 -32.01
CA ALA A 605 10.47 6.79 -30.67
C ALA A 605 10.45 5.76 -29.53
N VAL A 606 10.03 4.51 -29.81
CA VAL A 606 10.08 3.41 -28.81
C VAL A 606 11.51 3.13 -28.37
N TRP A 607 12.50 3.45 -29.22
CA TRP A 607 13.90 3.36 -28.84
C TRP A 607 14.24 4.26 -27.63
N GLY A 608 13.68 5.47 -27.54
CA GLY A 608 13.88 6.35 -26.40
C GLY A 608 13.31 5.79 -25.09
N LEU A 609 12.13 5.14 -25.14
CA LEU A 609 11.54 4.45 -23.98
C LEU A 609 12.40 3.25 -23.55
N THR A 610 12.91 2.51 -24.53
CA THR A 610 13.82 1.37 -24.32
C THR A 610 15.11 1.79 -23.63
N VAL A 611 15.76 2.85 -24.11
CA VAL A 611 16.97 3.41 -23.48
C VAL A 611 16.68 3.88 -22.05
N THR A 612 15.57 4.58 -21.85
CA THR A 612 15.16 5.08 -20.53
C THR A 612 14.95 3.93 -19.54
N PHE A 613 14.30 2.84 -19.98
CA PHE A 613 14.16 1.63 -19.17
C PHE A 613 15.51 1.00 -18.82
N LEU A 614 16.37 0.79 -19.83
CA LEU A 614 17.66 0.12 -19.64
C LEU A 614 18.62 0.93 -18.77
N GLN A 615 18.56 2.27 -18.85
CA GLN A 615 19.27 3.15 -17.93
C GLN A 615 18.87 2.87 -16.48
N MET A 616 17.57 2.78 -16.20
CA MET A 616 17.08 2.49 -14.85
C MET A 616 17.39 1.05 -14.41
N TRP A 617 17.38 0.11 -15.36
CA TRP A 617 17.80 -1.27 -15.16
C TRP A 617 19.26 -1.35 -14.70
N GLU A 618 20.16 -0.62 -15.36
CA GLU A 618 21.57 -0.54 -14.96
C GLU A 618 21.74 0.16 -13.62
N VAL A 619 21.00 1.23 -13.34
CA VAL A 619 21.05 1.93 -12.05
C VAL A 619 20.64 0.99 -10.90
N SER A 620 19.67 0.13 -11.14
CA SER A 620 19.16 -0.85 -10.18
C SER A 620 20.11 -2.04 -9.95
N SER A 621 21.11 -2.23 -10.82
CA SER A 621 22.10 -3.31 -10.71
C SER A 621 23.42 -2.83 -10.08
N GLY A 622 24.09 -3.71 -9.34
CA GLY A 622 25.50 -3.54 -8.97
C GLY A 622 26.45 -4.28 -9.91
N GLY A 623 25.93 -4.88 -10.98
CA GLY A 623 26.65 -5.79 -11.88
C GLY A 623 27.14 -5.10 -13.15
N GLU A 624 27.52 -5.91 -14.12
CA GLU A 624 28.09 -5.42 -15.37
C GLU A 624 27.08 -4.64 -16.23
N PRO A 625 27.58 -3.65 -16.99
CA PRO A 625 26.97 -3.16 -18.22
C PRO A 625 26.05 -4.13 -18.97
N ILE A 626 24.82 -3.72 -19.29
CA ILE A 626 23.98 -4.46 -20.25
C ILE A 626 24.26 -3.95 -21.67
N ASP A 627 24.17 -4.84 -22.66
CA ASP A 627 24.17 -4.45 -24.07
C ASP A 627 22.76 -4.02 -24.49
N TYR A 628 22.68 -2.85 -25.13
CA TYR A 628 21.44 -2.22 -25.58
C TYR A 628 21.02 -2.71 -26.97
N LYS A 629 21.97 -3.23 -27.78
CA LYS A 629 21.72 -3.64 -29.17
C LYS A 629 20.63 -4.71 -29.32
N PRO A 630 20.55 -5.75 -28.45
CA PRO A 630 19.51 -6.78 -28.56
C PRO A 630 18.08 -6.27 -28.35
N PHE A 631 17.92 -5.04 -27.84
CA PHE A 631 16.62 -4.43 -27.58
C PHE A 631 16.18 -3.43 -28.67
N ARG A 632 16.92 -3.35 -29.79
CA ARG A 632 16.52 -2.51 -30.93
C ARG A 632 15.20 -3.00 -31.55
N PRO A 633 14.43 -2.09 -32.20
CA PRO A 633 13.23 -2.48 -32.92
C PRO A 633 13.51 -3.61 -33.92
N THR A 634 12.60 -4.57 -34.01
CA THR A 634 12.77 -5.74 -34.89
C THR A 634 12.15 -5.52 -36.27
N LYS A 635 11.37 -4.46 -36.46
CA LYS A 635 10.74 -4.07 -37.73
C LYS A 635 11.07 -2.64 -38.13
N LYS A 636 10.87 -2.34 -39.42
CA LYS A 636 10.87 -0.97 -39.94
C LYS A 636 9.46 -0.40 -39.89
N PHE A 637 9.34 0.89 -39.64
CA PHE A 637 8.06 1.60 -39.56
C PHE A 637 7.80 2.40 -40.83
N GLU A 638 6.51 2.69 -41.08
CA GLU A 638 6.08 3.50 -42.22
C GLU A 638 6.51 4.95 -42.06
N GLU A 639 6.96 5.57 -43.15
CA GLU A 639 7.37 6.97 -43.14
C GLU A 639 6.17 7.90 -42.94
N ASN A 640 6.23 8.73 -41.89
CA ASN A 640 5.17 9.69 -41.60
C ASN A 640 5.68 10.90 -40.80
N ASN A 641 4.90 11.98 -40.73
CA ASN A 641 5.26 13.22 -40.03
C ASN A 641 4.75 13.27 -38.57
N VAL A 642 4.77 12.16 -37.85
CA VAL A 642 4.44 12.10 -36.43
C VAL A 642 5.73 12.18 -35.60
N PHE A 643 6.00 13.36 -35.05
CA PHE A 643 7.22 13.64 -34.32
C PHE A 643 7.06 13.47 -32.81
N CYS A 644 8.01 12.77 -32.19
CA CYS A 644 8.01 12.48 -30.75
C CYS A 644 9.41 12.60 -30.12
N GLN A 645 9.46 12.97 -28.84
CA GLN A 645 10.65 12.92 -28.01
C GLN A 645 10.31 12.23 -26.69
N VAL A 646 11.04 11.16 -26.37
CA VAL A 646 10.93 10.54 -25.05
C VAL A 646 11.77 11.37 -24.09
N VAL A 647 11.11 11.96 -23.11
CA VAL A 647 11.73 12.78 -22.08
C VAL A 647 11.81 12.00 -20.78
N SER A 648 12.91 12.13 -20.06
CA SER A 648 13.09 11.53 -18.75
C SER A 648 13.97 12.41 -17.87
N ASP A 649 13.71 12.40 -16.57
CA ASP A 649 14.49 13.22 -15.63
C ASP A 649 14.59 12.53 -14.28
N GLY A 650 15.46 13.02 -13.42
CA GLY A 650 15.54 12.54 -12.06
C GLY A 650 16.55 13.27 -11.18
N PRO A 651 16.56 12.93 -9.88
CA PRO A 651 17.27 13.69 -8.86
C PRO A 651 18.78 13.78 -9.05
N ALA A 652 19.37 12.89 -9.85
CA ALA A 652 20.78 12.89 -10.17
C ALA A 652 21.19 14.10 -11.04
N ASN A 653 20.26 14.71 -11.79
CA ASN A 653 20.51 15.87 -12.65
C ASN A 653 20.47 17.22 -11.90
N ASN A 654 19.96 17.24 -10.67
CA ASN A 654 19.84 18.46 -9.86
C ASN A 654 21.17 19.23 -9.77
N PRO A 655 21.15 20.57 -9.90
CA PRO A 655 19.96 21.44 -9.96
C PRO A 655 19.38 21.66 -11.38
N ARG A 656 19.84 20.94 -12.41
CA ARG A 656 19.31 21.06 -13.77
C ARG A 656 18.11 20.12 -13.91
N ASN A 657 16.93 20.67 -14.18
CA ASN A 657 15.68 19.89 -14.35
C ASN A 657 15.12 20.06 -15.77
N PRO A 658 15.56 19.26 -16.75
CA PRO A 658 15.02 19.30 -18.10
C PRO A 658 13.50 19.16 -18.19
N MET A 659 12.89 18.33 -17.33
CA MET A 659 11.43 18.11 -17.34
C MET A 659 10.64 19.36 -16.91
N GLU A 660 11.06 20.01 -15.83
CA GLU A 660 10.42 21.25 -15.36
C GLU A 660 10.55 22.37 -16.41
N ASN A 661 11.71 22.44 -17.06
CA ASN A 661 11.98 23.45 -18.10
C ASN A 661 11.18 23.21 -19.39
N ILE A 662 10.96 21.96 -19.82
CA ILE A 662 10.10 21.71 -20.99
C ILE A 662 8.63 22.04 -20.69
N TYR A 663 8.15 21.79 -19.47
CA TYR A 663 6.82 22.24 -19.03
C TYR A 663 6.71 23.77 -19.14
N LYS A 664 7.69 24.51 -18.61
CA LYS A 664 7.75 25.98 -18.77
C LYS A 664 7.77 26.41 -20.23
N GLN A 665 8.52 25.71 -21.09
CA GLN A 665 8.51 26.03 -22.52
C GLN A 665 7.14 25.79 -23.18
N ILE A 666 6.44 24.70 -22.87
CA ILE A 666 5.08 24.48 -23.38
C ILE A 666 4.16 25.63 -22.96
N ILE A 667 4.27 26.07 -21.70
CA ILE A 667 3.50 27.22 -21.17
C ILE A 667 3.83 28.51 -21.94
N TYR A 668 5.12 28.82 -22.14
CA TYR A 668 5.53 30.04 -22.84
C TYR A 668 5.24 30.05 -24.35
N TYR A 669 5.17 28.88 -24.99
CA TYR A 669 4.88 28.76 -26.41
C TYR A 669 3.39 28.53 -26.72
N ALA A 670 2.54 28.32 -25.71
CA ALA A 670 1.09 28.23 -25.89
C ALA A 670 0.52 29.53 -26.49
N LYS A 671 -0.49 29.42 -27.36
CA LYS A 671 -1.00 30.57 -28.12
C LYS A 671 -2.46 30.92 -27.83
N LYS A 672 -3.25 29.93 -27.42
CA LYS A 672 -4.71 29.95 -27.31
C LYS A 672 -5.19 29.13 -26.13
N VAL A 673 -4.67 27.91 -25.96
CA VAL A 673 -5.10 26.96 -24.93
C VAL A 673 -3.91 26.30 -24.25
N LEU A 674 -4.05 26.05 -22.96
CA LEU A 674 -3.11 25.26 -22.17
C LEU A 674 -3.91 24.41 -21.18
N TYR A 675 -4.03 23.11 -21.46
CA TYR A 675 -4.80 22.20 -20.61
C TYR A 675 -3.90 21.22 -19.89
N ILE A 676 -4.13 21.07 -18.59
CA ILE A 676 -3.28 20.30 -17.68
C ILE A 676 -4.14 19.34 -16.87
N THR A 677 -3.67 18.11 -16.70
CA THR A 677 -4.16 17.18 -15.68
C THR A 677 -3.03 16.82 -14.73
N THR A 678 -3.31 16.86 -13.43
CA THR A 678 -2.34 16.42 -12.44
C THR A 678 -3.02 15.99 -11.14
N PRO A 679 -2.59 14.91 -10.48
CA PRO A 679 -3.15 14.51 -9.19
C PRO A 679 -2.79 15.49 -8.07
N TYR A 680 -1.63 16.15 -8.18
CA TYR A 680 -1.06 17.01 -7.15
C TYR A 680 -0.54 18.31 -7.78
N LEU A 681 -0.98 19.45 -7.26
CA LEU A 681 -0.58 20.78 -7.74
C LEU A 681 0.16 21.51 -6.61
N ILE A 682 1.43 21.18 -6.43
CA ILE A 682 2.30 21.73 -5.38
C ILE A 682 3.56 22.27 -6.05
N ILE A 683 3.34 23.34 -6.82
CA ILE A 683 4.33 23.94 -7.71
C ILE A 683 5.14 25.04 -7.03
N GLU A 684 6.26 25.36 -7.64
CA GLU A 684 7.13 26.45 -7.22
C GLU A 684 6.68 27.80 -7.76
N ASP A 685 7.32 28.85 -7.26
CA ASP A 685 6.94 30.22 -7.59
C ASP A 685 7.13 30.50 -9.09
N ASP A 686 8.22 30.00 -9.70
CA ASP A 686 8.51 30.20 -11.12
C ASP A 686 7.49 29.51 -12.05
N MET A 687 7.12 28.26 -11.76
CA MET A 687 6.10 27.53 -12.50
C MET A 687 4.71 28.17 -12.35
N ARG A 688 4.39 28.62 -11.13
CA ARG A 688 3.13 29.33 -10.86
C ARG A 688 3.07 30.64 -11.64
N ASP A 689 4.14 31.42 -11.61
CA ASP A 689 4.20 32.72 -12.27
C ASP A 689 4.18 32.54 -13.80
N ALA A 690 4.75 31.47 -14.35
CA ALA A 690 4.61 31.11 -15.77
C ALA A 690 3.14 30.85 -16.16
N LEU A 691 2.40 30.07 -15.36
CA LEU A 691 0.97 29.80 -15.60
C LEU A 691 0.12 31.07 -15.51
N ILE A 692 0.36 31.90 -14.50
CA ILE A 692 -0.34 33.19 -14.32
C ILE A 692 -0.03 34.11 -15.50
N THR A 693 1.24 34.20 -15.92
CA THR A 693 1.64 35.02 -17.07
C THR A 693 0.96 34.57 -18.36
N ALA A 694 0.85 33.26 -18.58
CA ALA A 694 0.14 32.71 -19.72
C ALA A 694 -1.36 33.09 -19.69
N ALA A 695 -2.04 32.89 -18.56
CA ALA A 695 -3.45 33.26 -18.41
C ALA A 695 -3.67 34.77 -18.59
N ALA A 696 -2.82 35.60 -17.97
CA ALA A 696 -2.87 37.06 -18.12
C ALA A 696 -2.59 37.52 -19.56
N SER A 697 -1.88 36.72 -20.36
CA SER A 697 -1.65 36.97 -21.79
C SER A 697 -2.83 36.58 -22.69
N GLY A 698 -3.96 36.16 -22.11
CA GLY A 698 -5.19 35.78 -22.84
C GLY A 698 -5.24 34.31 -23.28
N ILE A 699 -4.33 33.47 -22.80
CA ILE A 699 -4.36 32.02 -23.04
C ILE A 699 -5.38 31.36 -22.12
N ASP A 700 -6.22 30.46 -22.65
CA ASP A 700 -7.17 29.68 -21.85
C ASP A 700 -6.44 28.56 -21.09
N VAL A 701 -6.03 28.87 -19.86
CA VAL A 701 -5.31 27.94 -18.97
C VAL A 701 -6.31 27.20 -18.07
N ARG A 702 -6.37 25.87 -18.21
CA ARG A 702 -7.27 25.01 -17.43
C ARG A 702 -6.50 23.86 -16.79
N ILE A 703 -6.70 23.65 -15.50
CA ILE A 703 -6.05 22.59 -14.73
C ILE A 703 -7.10 21.68 -14.09
N ILE A 704 -7.03 20.38 -14.36
CA ILE A 704 -7.88 19.37 -13.73
C ILE A 704 -7.11 18.69 -12.60
N THR A 705 -7.75 18.60 -11.44
CA THR A 705 -7.23 18.00 -10.20
C THR A 705 -8.28 17.07 -9.58
N PRO A 706 -7.92 16.21 -8.60
CA PRO A 706 -8.88 15.29 -7.99
C PRO A 706 -9.86 16.00 -7.07
N PHE A 707 -11.15 15.66 -7.09
CA PHE A 707 -12.09 16.08 -6.04
C PHE A 707 -11.92 15.21 -4.79
N ILE A 708 -11.96 13.88 -4.94
CA ILE A 708 -11.79 12.92 -3.83
C ILE A 708 -10.30 12.62 -3.66
N PRO A 709 -9.67 12.97 -2.53
CA PRO A 709 -8.22 12.84 -2.39
C PRO A 709 -7.80 11.44 -1.91
N ASP A 710 -6.69 10.93 -2.46
CA ASP A 710 -6.00 9.76 -1.90
C ASP A 710 -5.26 10.12 -0.58
N LYS A 711 -4.80 11.37 -0.47
CA LYS A 711 -4.09 11.95 0.68
C LYS A 711 -4.67 13.31 1.06
N LYS A 712 -5.32 13.39 2.22
CA LYS A 712 -6.01 14.61 2.69
C LYS A 712 -5.08 15.82 2.85
N ASN A 713 -3.88 15.64 3.40
CA ASN A 713 -2.93 16.75 3.60
C ASN A 713 -2.39 17.27 2.26
N VAL A 714 -2.11 16.38 1.31
CA VAL A 714 -1.67 16.74 -0.03
C VAL A 714 -2.76 17.52 -0.74
N LYS A 715 -4.03 17.08 -0.65
CA LYS A 715 -5.19 17.85 -1.17
C LYS A 715 -5.34 19.22 -0.52
N CYS A 716 -5.14 19.32 0.80
CA CYS A 716 -5.19 20.58 1.51
C CYS A 716 -4.13 21.56 0.99
N LEU A 717 -2.91 21.06 0.73
CA LEU A 717 -1.82 21.84 0.16
C LEU A 717 -2.05 22.16 -1.32
N THR A 718 -2.52 21.22 -2.14
CA THR A 718 -2.97 21.48 -3.52
C THR A 718 -3.98 22.63 -3.55
N TYR A 719 -4.99 22.61 -2.67
CA TYR A 719 -6.00 23.67 -2.55
C TYR A 719 -5.41 25.00 -2.06
N TYR A 720 -4.28 25.01 -1.33
CA TYR A 720 -3.56 26.23 -1.00
C TYR A 720 -2.98 26.90 -2.26
N HIS A 721 -2.36 26.12 -3.15
CA HIS A 721 -1.75 26.62 -4.39
C HIS A 721 -2.76 27.20 -5.40
N TYR A 722 -4.05 26.85 -5.28
CA TYR A 722 -5.09 27.37 -6.18
C TYR A 722 -5.24 28.88 -6.14
N GLY A 723 -5.03 29.54 -4.99
CA GLY A 723 -5.46 30.93 -4.81
C GLY A 723 -4.84 31.90 -5.79
N ARG A 724 -3.51 31.88 -5.85
CA ARG A 724 -2.73 32.72 -6.75
C ARG A 724 -3.00 32.40 -8.23
N LEU A 725 -3.29 31.14 -8.55
CA LEU A 725 -3.63 30.71 -9.90
C LEU A 725 -5.02 31.23 -10.31
N LEU A 726 -6.03 31.03 -9.46
CA LEU A 726 -7.40 31.51 -9.66
C LEU A 726 -7.45 33.04 -9.75
N GLU A 727 -6.73 33.73 -8.86
CA GLU A 727 -6.58 35.19 -8.89
C GLU A 727 -5.92 35.67 -10.20
N GLY A 728 -4.97 34.90 -10.72
CA GLY A 728 -4.26 35.16 -11.97
C GLY A 728 -5.02 34.75 -13.25
N GLY A 729 -6.27 34.31 -13.15
CA GLY A 729 -7.12 33.95 -14.30
C GLY A 729 -6.99 32.50 -14.77
N VAL A 730 -6.25 31.65 -14.06
CA VAL A 730 -6.19 30.21 -14.34
C VAL A 730 -7.47 29.54 -13.85
N ARG A 731 -8.09 28.69 -14.67
CA ARG A 731 -9.32 27.96 -14.32
C ARG A 731 -8.98 26.59 -13.74
N ILE A 732 -9.59 26.21 -12.62
CA ILE A 732 -9.30 24.95 -11.93
C ILE A 732 -10.58 24.11 -11.83
N PHE A 733 -10.47 22.85 -12.26
CA PHE A 733 -11.55 21.88 -12.32
C PHE A 733 -11.23 20.69 -11.41
N GLU A 734 -12.14 20.34 -10.51
CA GLU A 734 -12.00 19.18 -9.63
C GLU A 734 -12.86 18.01 -10.12
N TYR A 735 -12.22 16.90 -10.47
CA TYR A 735 -12.89 15.71 -11.01
C TYR A 735 -13.78 15.04 -9.95
N THR A 736 -15.09 15.29 -10.02
CA THR A 736 -16.06 14.86 -8.99
C THR A 736 -16.32 13.36 -8.90
N PRO A 737 -16.25 12.55 -9.99
CA PRO A 737 -16.51 11.11 -9.89
C PRO A 737 -15.49 10.35 -9.05
N GLY A 738 -14.30 10.91 -8.79
CA GLY A 738 -13.29 10.25 -7.97
C GLY A 738 -11.93 10.92 -7.96
N PHE A 739 -10.92 10.16 -8.41
CA PHE A 739 -9.52 10.56 -8.36
C PHE A 739 -8.92 10.59 -9.76
N ILE A 740 -8.47 11.76 -10.21
CA ILE A 740 -7.73 11.89 -11.47
C ILE A 740 -6.23 11.72 -11.20
N HIS A 741 -5.63 10.70 -11.80
CA HIS A 741 -4.22 10.39 -11.71
C HIS A 741 -3.50 10.58 -13.06
N ALA A 742 -4.18 11.04 -14.10
CA ALA A 742 -3.54 11.46 -15.36
C ALA A 742 -2.48 12.56 -15.13
N LYS A 743 -1.40 12.53 -15.93
CA LYS A 743 -0.37 13.58 -15.98
C LYS A 743 -0.19 14.02 -17.41
N THR A 744 -0.77 15.16 -17.73
CA THR A 744 -0.80 15.64 -19.10
C THR A 744 -0.70 17.14 -19.11
N ILE A 745 0.03 17.66 -20.08
CA ILE A 745 0.08 19.08 -20.42
C ILE A 745 0.01 19.18 -21.94
N ILE A 746 -0.96 19.92 -22.47
CA ILE A 746 -1.11 20.14 -23.91
C ILE A 746 -1.29 21.62 -24.24
N SER A 747 -0.74 22.02 -25.38
CA SER A 747 -1.07 23.24 -26.12
C SER A 747 -1.95 22.92 -27.34
N GLU A 748 -2.02 23.79 -28.34
CA GLU A 748 -2.80 23.58 -29.56
C GLU A 748 -2.26 22.47 -30.45
N ASP A 749 -0.95 22.24 -30.39
CA ASP A 749 -0.22 21.44 -31.37
C ASP A 749 0.93 20.61 -30.78
N THR A 750 1.18 20.75 -29.48
CA THR A 750 2.17 19.93 -28.76
C THR A 750 1.65 19.51 -27.40
N GLY A 751 2.25 18.48 -26.82
CA GLY A 751 1.89 18.04 -25.48
C GLY A 751 2.77 16.94 -24.95
N ILE A 752 2.65 16.69 -23.65
CA ILE A 752 3.32 15.59 -22.94
C ILE A 752 2.25 14.77 -22.23
N VAL A 753 2.33 13.45 -22.41
CA VAL A 753 1.68 12.46 -21.55
C VAL A 753 2.76 11.60 -20.91
N GLY A 754 2.67 11.35 -19.61
CA GLY A 754 3.70 10.60 -18.90
C GLY A 754 3.41 10.40 -17.42
N THR A 755 4.47 10.39 -16.63
CA THR A 755 4.42 10.07 -15.20
C THR A 755 4.55 11.29 -14.27
N VAL A 756 4.93 12.44 -14.83
CA VAL A 756 5.37 13.67 -14.14
C VAL A 756 4.20 14.44 -13.53
N ASN A 757 4.11 14.48 -12.20
CA ASN A 757 3.15 15.37 -11.51
C ASN A 757 3.62 16.83 -11.59
N MET A 758 2.70 17.79 -11.42
CA MET A 758 3.05 19.19 -11.21
C MET A 758 3.28 19.45 -9.72
N ASP A 759 4.26 18.75 -9.15
CA ASP A 759 4.70 18.95 -7.78
C ASP A 759 6.23 18.96 -7.67
N TYR A 760 6.71 19.50 -6.54
CA TYR A 760 8.14 19.56 -6.25
C TYR A 760 8.80 18.17 -6.28
N ARG A 761 8.10 17.10 -5.91
CA ARG A 761 8.69 15.76 -5.80
C ARG A 761 8.99 15.17 -7.17
N SER A 762 8.04 15.27 -8.11
CA SER A 762 8.21 14.78 -9.47
C SER A 762 9.32 15.53 -10.20
N PHE A 763 9.46 16.85 -10.00
CA PHE A 763 10.52 17.63 -10.65
C PHE A 763 11.91 17.42 -10.05
N HIS A 764 12.02 17.24 -8.73
CA HIS A 764 13.33 17.28 -8.04
C HIS A 764 13.76 15.97 -7.38
N LEU A 765 12.83 15.07 -7.05
CA LEU A 765 13.10 13.90 -6.21
C LEU A 765 12.84 12.56 -6.90
N HIS A 766 11.97 12.49 -7.90
CA HIS A 766 11.60 11.24 -8.56
C HIS A 766 12.22 11.12 -9.93
N TYR A 767 12.53 9.88 -10.32
CA TYR A 767 12.81 9.59 -11.72
C TYR A 767 11.48 9.48 -12.45
N GLU A 768 11.30 10.27 -13.49
CA GLU A 768 10.06 10.38 -14.25
C GLU A 768 10.33 10.15 -15.75
N CYS A 769 9.28 9.87 -16.51
CA CYS A 769 9.34 9.81 -17.97
C CYS A 769 8.05 10.32 -18.61
N GLY A 770 8.12 10.69 -19.88
CA GLY A 770 6.98 11.09 -20.68
C GLY A 770 7.32 11.08 -22.16
N VAL A 771 6.30 11.22 -23.00
CA VAL A 771 6.46 11.38 -24.44
C VAL A 771 5.95 12.77 -24.79
N TRP A 772 6.87 13.62 -25.24
CA TRP A 772 6.53 14.86 -25.90
C TRP A 772 6.15 14.56 -27.34
N MET A 773 5.03 15.13 -27.79
CA MET A 773 4.41 14.83 -29.07
C MET A 773 4.12 16.14 -29.81
N CYS A 774 4.35 16.13 -31.11
CA CYS A 774 3.98 17.21 -32.02
C CYS A 774 3.18 16.64 -33.20
N ASN A 775 1.91 16.37 -32.96
CA ASN A 775 0.95 15.93 -33.97
C ASN A 775 -0.45 16.43 -33.62
N ARG A 776 -1.11 17.09 -34.55
CA ARG A 776 -2.39 17.76 -34.29
C ARG A 776 -3.53 16.78 -33.98
N GLU A 777 -3.60 15.66 -34.68
CA GLU A 777 -4.67 14.67 -34.51
C GLU A 777 -4.64 14.02 -33.12
N VAL A 778 -3.43 13.67 -32.66
CA VAL A 778 -3.22 13.13 -31.31
C VAL A 778 -3.56 14.18 -30.24
N ILE A 779 -3.12 15.43 -30.42
CA ILE A 779 -3.40 16.51 -29.46
C ILE A 779 -4.89 16.85 -29.41
N ASP A 780 -5.59 16.87 -30.56
CA ASP A 780 -7.03 17.09 -30.62
C ASP A 780 -7.81 15.95 -29.94
N THR A 781 -7.34 14.71 -30.05
CA THR A 781 -7.91 13.54 -29.34
C THR A 781 -7.78 13.70 -27.82
N ILE A 782 -6.59 14.06 -27.33
CA ILE A 782 -6.36 14.32 -25.89
C ILE A 782 -7.23 15.49 -25.43
N LYS A 783 -7.26 16.58 -26.19
CA LYS A 783 -8.07 17.77 -25.89
C LYS A 783 -9.55 17.43 -25.75
N ALA A 784 -10.10 16.59 -26.63
CA ALA A 784 -11.49 16.16 -26.57
C ALA A 784 -11.79 15.38 -25.27
N ASP A 785 -10.90 14.47 -24.86
CA ASP A 785 -11.03 13.76 -23.58
C ASP A 785 -10.97 14.72 -22.38
N LEU A 786 -10.04 15.69 -22.39
CA LEU A 786 -9.94 16.69 -21.32
C LEU A 786 -11.21 17.55 -21.20
N LEU A 787 -11.76 18.02 -22.33
CA LEU A 787 -13.01 18.79 -22.34
C LEU A 787 -14.18 17.96 -21.80
N LYS A 788 -14.33 16.71 -22.25
CA LYS A 788 -15.34 15.78 -21.74
C LYS A 788 -15.17 15.51 -20.23
N THR A 789 -13.94 15.47 -19.76
CA THR A 789 -13.64 15.29 -18.33
C THR A 789 -14.03 16.52 -17.52
N MET A 790 -13.82 17.73 -18.06
CA MET A 790 -14.24 18.98 -17.42
C MET A 790 -15.76 19.07 -17.23
N GLU A 791 -16.56 18.47 -18.10
CA GLU A 791 -18.03 18.38 -17.94
C GLU A 791 -18.44 17.60 -16.67
N GLN A 792 -17.56 16.74 -16.16
CA GLN A 792 -17.76 15.97 -14.93
C GLN A 792 -17.07 16.62 -13.71
N CYS A 793 -16.49 17.80 -13.88
CA CYS A 793 -15.74 18.47 -12.82
C CYS A 793 -16.57 19.55 -12.13
N HIS A 794 -16.20 19.85 -10.90
CA HIS A 794 -16.58 21.07 -10.19
C HIS A 794 -15.56 22.16 -10.52
N GLU A 795 -15.98 23.27 -11.12
CA GLU A 795 -15.09 24.40 -11.36
C GLU A 795 -14.95 25.22 -10.07
N VAL A 796 -13.74 25.28 -9.53
CA VAL A 796 -13.44 26.02 -8.30
C VAL A 796 -13.30 27.50 -8.63
N THR A 797 -14.10 28.34 -7.97
CA THR A 797 -14.02 29.79 -8.14
C THR A 797 -13.09 30.44 -7.13
N TYR A 798 -12.55 31.62 -7.45
CA TYR A 798 -11.71 32.39 -6.52
C TYR A 798 -12.48 32.76 -5.25
N GLU A 799 -13.77 33.09 -5.36
CA GLU A 799 -14.61 33.42 -4.21
C GLU A 799 -14.84 32.22 -3.29
N GLU A 800 -15.06 31.02 -3.84
CA GLU A 800 -15.12 29.79 -3.05
C GLU A 800 -13.81 29.56 -2.27
N TRP A 801 -12.67 29.73 -2.95
CA TRP A 801 -11.35 29.62 -2.34
C TRP A 801 -11.11 30.69 -1.26
N LYS A 802 -11.59 31.91 -1.45
CA LYS A 802 -11.44 33.01 -0.48
C LYS A 802 -12.27 32.78 0.78
N ASN A 803 -13.45 32.18 0.66
CA ASN A 803 -14.42 31.98 1.75
C ASN A 803 -14.17 30.74 2.62
N ARG A 804 -13.01 30.09 2.46
CA ARG A 804 -12.65 28.92 3.26
C ARG A 804 -12.49 29.25 4.75
N PRO A 805 -12.74 28.28 5.66
CA PRO A 805 -12.59 28.47 7.10
C PRO A 805 -11.19 28.95 7.49
N LEU A 806 -11.12 29.85 8.49
CA LEU A 806 -9.85 30.43 8.97
C LEU A 806 -8.88 29.36 9.45
N PHE A 807 -9.37 28.33 10.14
CA PHE A 807 -8.57 27.19 10.58
C PHE A 807 -7.90 26.47 9.39
N THR A 808 -8.64 26.25 8.30
CA THR A 808 -8.10 25.64 7.08
C THR A 808 -7.00 26.50 6.47
N LYS A 809 -7.19 27.82 6.40
CA LYS A 809 -6.18 28.75 5.90
C LYS A 809 -4.89 28.68 6.72
N LEU A 810 -4.99 28.71 8.05
CA LEU A 810 -3.83 28.61 8.94
C LEU A 810 -3.13 27.25 8.79
N TYR A 811 -3.89 26.15 8.76
CA TYR A 811 -3.33 24.82 8.57
C TYR A 811 -2.60 24.67 7.23
N GLN A 812 -3.16 25.24 6.16
CA GLN A 812 -2.53 25.27 4.84
C GLN A 812 -1.19 26.03 4.85
N MET A 813 -1.09 27.16 5.56
CA MET A 813 0.16 27.91 5.68
C MET A 813 1.24 27.09 6.39
N VAL A 814 0.87 26.35 7.44
CA VAL A 814 1.79 25.43 8.13
C VAL A 814 2.23 24.30 7.20
N LEU A 815 1.30 23.68 6.46
CA LEU A 815 1.62 22.65 5.49
C LEU A 815 2.58 23.15 4.39
N ASN A 816 2.38 24.37 3.90
CA ASN A 816 3.22 24.95 2.85
C ASN A 816 4.70 25.08 3.24
N LEU A 817 5.02 25.29 4.53
CA LEU A 817 6.41 25.29 5.02
C LEU A 817 7.14 23.95 4.77
N PHE A 818 6.38 22.86 4.76
CA PHE A 818 6.87 21.50 4.58
C PHE A 818 6.57 20.94 3.18
N LYS A 819 6.22 21.79 2.19
CA LYS A 819 5.86 21.35 0.83
C LYS A 819 6.94 20.51 0.14
N THR A 820 8.22 20.76 0.43
CA THR A 820 9.36 20.02 -0.15
C THR A 820 9.57 18.65 0.47
N LEU A 821 8.91 18.35 1.59
CA LEU A 821 8.99 17.08 2.32
C LEU A 821 7.77 16.18 2.11
N MET A 822 6.63 16.74 1.70
CA MET A 822 5.35 16.04 1.55
C MET A 822 5.14 15.46 0.16
#